data_AF-A0A2D9T6G7-F1
#
_entry.id   AF-A0A2D9T6G7-F1
#
_cell.length_a   1.000
_cell.length_b   1.000
_cell.length_c   1.000
_cell.angle_alpha   90.00
_cell.angle_beta   90.00
_cell.angle_gamma   90.00
#
_symmetry.space_group_name_H-M   'P 1'
#
loop_
_entity.id
_entity.type
_entity.pdbx_description
1 polymer ?
#
loop_
_entity_poly.entity_id
_entity_poly.type
_entity_poly.pdbx_seq_one_letter_code
_entity_poly.pdbx_strand_id
1 'polypeptide(L)'
;MIARSLTLVAALAPLSACSGAVRSEGTAAPSAVEPSAVEPSAVEPSADEVSPKGRGNEAREPAEPEVVADCEGDLPVFADGARTEASVCAESESFTPVSLSDEWTPQLFDEDPSLGARGRQPYRETYLALANERFDEMNDPNSERRYLELYGIFPTPSLLAARLGDDERHACHDAIDDSALEGFDSTIRFRWDPEMRGRFARRHERREAHLERILESEDDLDEPADLAEHPEYDDFYERYVSSRNAYEALRTTQRHLECDGLLEEGHFEEGALDGPTMRALRAFQRKEMIVGRGHLDPETAAALAMDSREQDFRAVLRMLRERVVDATGLIEDGSASHEYGRVLGRQLDPPEMRFTSRQPAAPNGAPDRISAATEAAARALGLTSPEAARERLADLPERVALPLPEVPEYRTENGDQILWAEVHTGDPARRYDAGSGEAVRPVVTLWTMDGDDPVALIRWPTTVGGFKEAKNSAGHNVTRHFPSPTGRFVWKDVVASPAWLAPPSTPDEVLTLGQGSNWRPNHDLIGPGYESAYGLAMIIHEKPRQVDGEDGESTTDYLDQGIRSHGSVSYHSITHGSSHGCHRLYNHLAVRLAGHLVAHRQHVRHGNEEVRFHRVIRHAGKTADVSADSRGYFYEIQNPVPVLVLEGRAEGPSDEPAMDEALRPSAEG
;
A
#
# COMPACT_ATOMS: atom_id res chain seq x y z
N MET A 1 67.78 -35.02 6.69
CA MET A 1 67.73 -33.61 6.25
C MET A 1 66.62 -32.96 7.08
N ILE A 2 66.94 -32.29 8.20
CA ILE A 2 67.29 -30.85 8.28
C ILE A 2 66.12 -30.02 7.70
N ALA A 3 65.38 -29.14 8.38
CA ALA A 3 65.37 -28.55 9.74
C ALA A 3 63.92 -28.00 9.94
N ARG A 4 63.25 -28.02 11.10
CA ARG A 4 63.45 -27.28 12.37
C ARG A 4 63.74 -25.78 12.22
N SER A 5 62.81 -24.93 12.66
CA SER A 5 62.96 -24.02 13.83
C SER A 5 61.64 -23.22 14.04
N LEU A 6 60.93 -23.36 15.18
CA LEU A 6 61.17 -22.75 16.51
C LEU A 6 60.92 -21.22 16.47
N THR A 7 60.22 -20.52 17.37
CA THR A 7 59.46 -20.72 18.65
C THR A 7 58.80 -19.33 18.89
N LEU A 8 57.77 -19.13 19.72
CA LEU A 8 57.87 -19.11 21.18
C LEU A 8 56.47 -19.00 21.83
N VAL A 9 56.28 -19.82 22.86
CA VAL A 9 55.19 -19.84 23.83
C VAL A 9 55.65 -19.11 25.09
N ALA A 10 54.76 -18.35 25.74
CA ALA A 10 54.61 -18.21 27.20
C ALA A 10 53.36 -17.32 27.45
N ALA A 11 52.19 -17.83 27.83
CA ALA A 11 51.79 -18.42 29.12
C ALA A 11 51.75 -17.39 30.27
N LEU A 12 50.54 -17.11 30.78
CA LEU A 12 50.17 -17.07 32.21
C LEU A 12 48.70 -16.60 32.37
N ALA A 13 47.81 -17.55 32.62
CA ALA A 13 46.63 -17.40 33.49
C ALA A 13 47.13 -17.41 34.97
N PRO A 14 46.37 -17.09 36.05
CA PRO A 14 44.94 -17.42 36.19
C PRO A 14 44.06 -16.58 37.17
N LEU A 15 42.77 -16.96 37.22
CA LEU A 15 41.87 -17.08 38.39
C LEU A 15 41.34 -15.86 39.20
N SER A 16 40.01 -15.90 39.33
CA SER A 16 39.19 -15.70 40.55
C SER A 16 38.77 -14.31 41.03
N ALA A 17 37.44 -14.06 40.97
CA ALA A 17 36.52 -13.79 42.11
C ALA A 17 35.26 -13.07 41.55
N CYS A 18 34.09 -13.68 41.39
CA CYS A 18 33.05 -14.00 42.39
C CYS A 18 32.54 -12.83 43.26
N SER A 19 31.25 -12.54 43.04
CA SER A 19 30.19 -12.21 44.02
C SER A 19 30.06 -10.78 44.56
N GLY A 20 28.81 -10.28 44.49
CA GLY A 20 28.33 -9.27 45.42
C GLY A 20 27.16 -8.42 44.92
N ALA A 21 25.97 -9.00 44.79
CA ALA A 21 24.72 -8.23 44.90
C ALA A 21 24.52 -7.78 46.36
N VAL A 22 23.93 -6.59 46.60
CA VAL A 22 22.94 -6.30 47.66
C VAL A 22 22.34 -4.89 47.45
N ARG A 23 21.03 -4.82 47.68
CA ARG A 23 20.07 -3.69 47.65
C ARG A 23 20.17 -2.75 48.87
N SER A 24 19.29 -1.73 48.83
CA SER A 24 18.76 -0.85 49.90
C SER A 24 19.55 0.45 50.09
N GLU A 25 18.97 1.64 50.30
CA GLU A 25 17.60 2.16 50.45
C GLU A 25 17.72 3.69 50.58
N GLY A 26 16.70 4.44 50.15
CA GLY A 26 16.26 5.71 50.74
C GLY A 26 17.16 6.97 50.65
N THR A 27 16.58 8.09 50.19
CA THR A 27 16.01 9.13 51.10
C THR A 27 15.80 10.47 50.37
N ALA A 28 14.57 10.97 50.50
CA ALA A 28 14.10 12.36 50.57
C ALA A 28 14.06 13.29 49.33
N ALA A 29 12.81 13.68 49.04
CA ALA A 29 12.37 14.92 48.39
C ALA A 29 12.73 16.20 49.20
N PRO A 30 12.40 17.38 48.65
CA PRO A 30 11.58 18.31 49.41
C PRO A 30 10.35 18.82 48.65
N SER A 31 9.33 19.05 49.48
CA SER A 31 7.97 19.52 49.21
C SER A 31 7.87 21.04 49.01
N ALA A 32 7.13 21.42 47.98
CA ALA A 32 5.97 22.33 47.96
C ALA A 32 5.99 23.70 48.66
N VAL A 33 5.56 24.73 47.90
CA VAL A 33 4.68 25.82 48.36
C VAL A 33 3.79 26.28 47.18
N GLU A 34 2.50 25.97 47.27
CA GLU A 34 1.36 26.74 46.72
C GLU A 34 0.93 27.76 47.81
N PRO A 35 0.16 28.87 47.54
CA PRO A 35 -1.13 28.82 46.81
C PRO A 35 -1.55 30.10 46.03
N SER A 36 -2.60 29.98 45.20
CA SER A 36 -3.91 30.64 45.45
C SER A 36 -4.77 30.75 44.18
N ALA A 37 -5.97 30.19 44.27
CA ALA A 37 -7.11 30.35 43.38
C ALA A 37 -7.62 31.81 43.30
N VAL A 38 -8.41 32.12 42.26
CA VAL A 38 -9.81 32.63 42.33
C VAL A 38 -10.34 32.88 40.90
N GLU A 39 -11.33 32.09 40.47
CA GLU A 39 -12.42 32.48 39.54
C GLU A 39 -13.51 33.21 40.36
N PRO A 40 -14.37 34.12 39.83
CA PRO A 40 -15.35 33.74 38.78
C PRO A 40 -15.97 34.86 37.89
N SER A 41 -16.82 34.39 36.96
CA SER A 41 -18.16 34.93 36.59
C SER A 41 -18.33 35.73 35.29
N ALA A 42 -19.16 35.15 34.43
CA ALA A 42 -19.78 35.73 33.24
C ALA A 42 -20.89 36.76 33.58
N VAL A 43 -21.03 37.81 32.76
CA VAL A 43 -22.26 38.58 32.49
C VAL A 43 -22.09 39.33 31.14
N GLU A 44 -22.90 39.03 30.13
CA GLU A 44 -23.31 39.95 29.03
C GLU A 44 -24.62 40.70 29.46
N PRO A 45 -25.18 41.73 28.76
CA PRO A 45 -24.87 42.36 27.46
C PRO A 45 -24.94 43.91 27.45
N SER A 46 -24.66 44.57 26.32
CA SER A 46 -25.28 45.87 25.95
C SER A 46 -25.09 46.20 24.48
N ALA A 47 -26.21 46.56 23.84
CA ALA A 47 -26.33 47.04 22.46
C ALA A 47 -25.74 48.45 22.29
N ASP A 48 -25.27 48.75 21.07
CA ASP A 48 -25.71 49.93 20.32
C ASP A 48 -25.43 49.79 18.82
N GLU A 49 -26.41 50.25 18.06
CA GLU A 49 -26.63 50.15 16.62
C GLU A 49 -25.63 50.97 15.78
N VAL A 50 -25.24 50.49 14.60
CA VAL A 50 -25.34 51.25 13.34
C VAL A 50 -25.53 50.28 12.16
N SER A 51 -26.72 50.31 11.56
CA SER A 51 -26.99 49.83 10.18
C SER A 51 -26.78 50.99 9.19
N PRO A 52 -26.45 50.74 7.91
CA PRO A 52 -27.52 50.82 6.91
C PRO A 52 -27.42 49.86 5.70
N LYS A 53 -28.58 49.31 5.34
CA LYS A 53 -29.15 49.10 3.98
C LYS A 53 -28.30 48.30 2.97
N GLY A 54 -28.65 47.09 2.54
CA GLY A 54 -29.98 46.65 2.09
C GLY A 54 -30.15 46.85 0.58
N ARG A 55 -29.62 45.91 -0.23
CA ARG A 55 -30.15 45.55 -1.55
C ARG A 55 -30.55 44.09 -1.49
N GLY A 56 -31.83 43.82 -1.72
CA GLY A 56 -32.41 42.49 -1.63
C GLY A 56 -31.90 41.59 -2.74
N ASN A 57 -31.53 40.36 -2.37
CA ASN A 57 -31.60 39.22 -3.27
C ASN A 57 -33.00 38.62 -3.10
N GLU A 58 -33.81 38.76 -4.14
CA GLU A 58 -34.97 37.89 -4.33
C GLU A 58 -34.46 36.44 -4.39
N ALA A 59 -35.10 35.57 -3.62
CA ALA A 59 -34.86 34.14 -3.64
C ALA A 59 -35.13 33.63 -5.07
N ARG A 60 -34.07 33.21 -5.75
CA ARG A 60 -34.16 32.48 -7.02
C ARG A 60 -34.60 31.06 -6.68
N GLU A 61 -35.80 30.69 -7.12
CA GLU A 61 -36.28 29.30 -7.08
C GLU A 61 -35.22 28.36 -7.70
N PRO A 62 -35.07 27.13 -7.19
CA PRO A 62 -34.14 26.16 -7.76
C PRO A 62 -34.53 25.92 -9.22
N ALA A 63 -33.63 26.25 -10.13
CA ALA A 63 -33.80 25.96 -11.54
C ALA A 63 -33.81 24.43 -11.71
N GLU A 64 -34.85 23.93 -12.38
CA GLU A 64 -34.86 22.56 -12.89
C GLU A 64 -33.62 22.36 -13.80
N PRO A 65 -32.94 21.20 -13.72
CA PRO A 65 -31.70 20.99 -14.45
C PRO A 65 -31.94 21.07 -15.97
N GLU A 66 -31.09 21.86 -16.65
CA GLU A 66 -31.12 21.99 -18.10
C GLU A 66 -30.77 20.64 -18.76
N VAL A 67 -31.62 20.24 -19.71
CA VAL A 67 -31.50 19.00 -20.47
C VAL A 67 -30.37 19.13 -21.49
N VAL A 68 -29.27 18.40 -21.27
CA VAL A 68 -28.19 18.21 -22.27
C VAL A 68 -28.63 17.14 -23.30
N ALA A 69 -28.16 17.33 -24.53
CA ALA A 69 -28.55 16.72 -25.81
C ALA A 69 -28.99 15.23 -25.87
N ASP A 70 -29.82 14.91 -26.88
CA ASP A 70 -30.36 13.60 -27.30
C ASP A 70 -29.38 12.41 -27.11
N CYS A 71 -29.39 11.83 -25.92
CA CYS A 71 -28.97 10.47 -25.65
C CYS A 71 -30.20 9.80 -25.02
N GLU A 72 -30.68 8.72 -25.64
CA GLU A 72 -31.63 7.84 -24.96
C GLU A 72 -30.86 7.32 -23.73
N GLY A 73 -31.21 7.78 -22.53
CA GLY A 73 -30.43 7.47 -21.32
C GLY A 73 -30.30 5.96 -21.14
N ASP A 74 -29.08 5.43 -21.31
CA ASP A 74 -28.82 3.98 -21.31
C ASP A 74 -28.26 3.49 -19.97
N LEU A 75 -27.86 4.38 -19.05
CA LEU A 75 -27.30 3.98 -17.76
C LEU A 75 -28.41 3.88 -16.71
N PRO A 76 -28.68 2.69 -16.15
CA PRO A 76 -29.65 2.54 -15.08
C PRO A 76 -29.15 3.25 -13.82
N VAL A 77 -30.01 4.08 -13.22
CA VAL A 77 -29.71 4.76 -11.96
C VAL A 77 -30.01 3.83 -10.79
N PHE A 78 -29.07 3.73 -9.86
CA PHE A 78 -29.23 3.02 -8.59
C PHE A 78 -29.21 4.00 -7.42
N ALA A 79 -30.16 3.88 -6.52
CA ALA A 79 -30.27 4.67 -5.30
C ALA A 79 -31.00 3.87 -4.22
N ASP A 80 -30.71 4.14 -2.95
CA ASP A 80 -31.39 3.53 -1.79
C ASP A 80 -31.46 1.99 -1.84
N GLY A 81 -30.42 1.36 -2.42
CA GLY A 81 -30.29 -0.09 -2.48
C GLY A 81 -31.02 -0.78 -3.64
N ALA A 82 -31.54 -0.02 -4.61
CA ALA A 82 -32.30 -0.57 -5.72
C ALA A 82 -32.11 0.21 -7.03
N ARG A 83 -32.40 -0.48 -8.14
CA ARG A 83 -32.56 0.17 -9.45
C ARG A 83 -33.81 1.06 -9.43
N THR A 84 -33.66 2.31 -9.84
CA THR A 84 -34.78 3.25 -9.98
C THR A 84 -35.43 3.13 -11.37
N GLU A 85 -36.55 3.83 -11.59
CA GLU A 85 -37.16 3.94 -12.93
C GLU A 85 -36.38 4.90 -13.86
N ALA A 86 -35.42 5.66 -13.32
CA ALA A 86 -34.64 6.62 -14.08
C ALA A 86 -33.47 5.93 -14.82
N SER A 87 -33.16 6.50 -15.98
CA SER A 87 -31.91 6.26 -16.68
C SER A 87 -31.33 7.60 -17.11
N VAL A 88 -30.01 7.68 -17.13
CA VAL A 88 -29.28 8.91 -17.46
C VAL A 88 -28.22 8.63 -18.50
N CYS A 89 -27.76 9.71 -19.13
CA CYS A 89 -26.61 9.66 -19.99
C CYS A 89 -25.32 9.67 -19.17
N ALA A 90 -24.23 9.23 -19.80
CA ALA A 90 -22.91 9.23 -19.15
C ALA A 90 -22.43 10.65 -18.77
N GLU A 91 -22.92 11.68 -19.45
CA GLU A 91 -22.54 13.09 -19.22
C GLU A 91 -23.42 13.79 -18.18
N SER A 92 -24.24 13.05 -17.43
CA SER A 92 -25.11 13.62 -16.41
C SER A 92 -24.32 14.26 -15.26
N GLU A 93 -24.56 15.55 -14.98
CA GLU A 93 -23.94 16.26 -13.85
C GLU A 93 -24.40 15.73 -12.48
N SER A 94 -25.62 15.21 -12.37
CA SER A 94 -26.20 14.77 -11.09
C SER A 94 -25.86 13.33 -10.69
N PHE A 95 -25.22 12.55 -11.57
CA PHE A 95 -24.95 11.13 -11.34
C PHE A 95 -23.61 10.74 -11.94
N THR A 96 -22.83 9.96 -11.19
CA THR A 96 -21.53 9.47 -11.66
C THR A 96 -21.68 8.10 -12.33
N PRO A 97 -21.27 7.94 -13.60
CA PRO A 97 -21.18 6.63 -14.23
C PRO A 97 -20.08 5.78 -13.59
N VAL A 98 -20.42 4.59 -13.11
CA VAL A 98 -19.47 3.63 -12.54
C VAL A 98 -19.52 2.33 -13.31
N SER A 99 -18.35 1.81 -13.68
CA SER A 99 -18.22 0.49 -14.33
C SER A 99 -18.11 -0.62 -13.28
N LEU A 100 -18.99 -1.61 -13.40
CA LEU A 100 -18.97 -2.89 -12.69
C LEU A 100 -18.68 -4.04 -13.67
N SER A 101 -18.10 -3.74 -14.83
CA SER A 101 -17.71 -4.75 -15.80
C SER A 101 -16.47 -5.54 -15.33
N ASP A 102 -16.43 -6.83 -15.68
CA ASP A 102 -15.25 -7.68 -15.53
C ASP A 102 -14.12 -7.30 -16.50
N GLU A 103 -14.43 -6.48 -17.50
CA GLU A 103 -13.49 -5.94 -18.50
C GLU A 103 -12.96 -4.53 -18.12
N TRP A 104 -13.26 -4.07 -16.90
CA TRP A 104 -12.74 -2.80 -16.40
C TRP A 104 -11.22 -2.87 -16.14
N THR A 105 -10.55 -1.78 -16.46
CA THR A 105 -9.22 -1.42 -15.96
C THR A 105 -9.26 0.05 -15.51
N PRO A 106 -8.33 0.51 -14.67
CA PRO A 106 -8.15 1.93 -14.45
C PRO A 106 -7.98 2.69 -15.77
N GLN A 107 -8.48 3.92 -15.86
CA GLN A 107 -8.45 4.78 -17.06
C GLN A 107 -7.03 4.95 -17.62
N LEU A 108 -6.02 4.85 -16.75
CA LEU A 108 -4.61 4.86 -17.11
C LEU A 108 -4.23 3.76 -18.14
N PHE A 109 -4.98 2.66 -18.18
CA PHE A 109 -4.83 1.53 -19.11
C PHE A 109 -5.87 1.53 -20.24
N ASP A 110 -6.51 2.67 -20.50
CA ASP A 110 -7.34 2.83 -21.69
C ASP A 110 -6.48 2.83 -22.95
N GLU A 111 -7.02 2.21 -23.98
CA GLU A 111 -6.42 2.21 -25.31
C GLU A 111 -6.94 3.40 -26.14
N ASP A 112 -6.12 3.85 -27.09
CA ASP A 112 -6.51 4.90 -28.03
C ASP A 112 -6.37 4.42 -29.48
N PRO A 113 -7.45 3.90 -30.09
CA PRO A 113 -7.41 3.39 -31.46
C PRO A 113 -6.92 4.41 -32.50
N SER A 114 -7.04 5.72 -32.23
CA SER A 114 -6.59 6.76 -33.16
C SER A 114 -5.06 6.76 -33.35
N LEU A 115 -4.32 6.23 -32.37
CA LEU A 115 -2.86 6.06 -32.40
C LEU A 115 -2.41 4.74 -33.06
N GLY A 116 -3.35 3.95 -33.61
CA GLY A 116 -3.06 2.67 -34.26
C GLY A 116 -2.42 1.65 -33.30
N ALA A 117 -1.31 1.01 -33.71
CA ALA A 117 -0.64 0.02 -32.87
C ALA A 117 -0.06 0.60 -31.56
N ARG A 118 0.34 1.88 -31.56
CA ARG A 118 0.80 2.58 -30.37
C ARG A 118 -0.33 2.85 -29.39
N GLY A 119 -1.57 2.91 -29.87
CA GLY A 119 -2.75 3.05 -29.05
C GLY A 119 -3.03 1.87 -28.13
N ARG A 120 -2.36 0.72 -28.33
CA ARG A 120 -2.57 -0.48 -27.53
C ARG A 120 -1.77 -0.44 -26.24
N GLN A 121 -2.41 -0.87 -25.15
CA GLN A 121 -1.80 -0.88 -23.83
C GLN A 121 -1.06 -2.21 -23.61
N PRO A 122 0.26 -2.18 -23.32
CA PRO A 122 1.08 -3.39 -23.34
C PRO A 122 0.77 -4.38 -22.22
N TYR A 123 0.02 -3.97 -21.19
CA TYR A 123 -0.32 -4.81 -20.03
C TYR A 123 -1.83 -5.00 -19.82
N ARG A 124 -2.69 -4.42 -20.66
CA ARG A 124 -4.14 -4.43 -20.44
C ARG A 124 -4.71 -5.84 -20.40
N GLU A 125 -4.39 -6.67 -21.39
CA GLU A 125 -4.88 -8.06 -21.47
C GLU A 125 -4.41 -8.88 -20.25
N THR A 126 -3.14 -8.76 -19.87
CA THR A 126 -2.59 -9.41 -18.68
C THR A 126 -3.26 -8.93 -17.40
N TYR A 127 -3.54 -7.62 -17.28
CA TYR A 127 -4.26 -7.06 -16.14
C TYR A 127 -5.64 -7.71 -15.99
N LEU A 128 -6.39 -7.80 -17.10
CA LEU A 128 -7.73 -8.38 -17.13
C LEU A 128 -7.72 -9.88 -16.82
N ALA A 129 -6.74 -10.63 -17.36
CA ALA A 129 -6.57 -12.04 -17.03
C ALA A 129 -6.29 -12.24 -15.53
N LEU A 130 -5.42 -11.43 -14.94
CA LEU A 130 -5.09 -11.48 -13.52
C LEU A 130 -6.26 -11.07 -12.62
N ALA A 131 -6.98 -10.00 -12.97
CA ALA A 131 -8.16 -9.53 -12.22
C ALA A 131 -9.30 -10.57 -12.20
N ASN A 132 -9.42 -11.36 -13.27
CA ASN A 132 -10.40 -12.45 -13.39
C ASN A 132 -9.84 -13.82 -12.95
N GLU A 133 -8.60 -13.89 -12.47
CA GLU A 133 -7.91 -15.14 -12.11
C GLU A 133 -7.90 -16.20 -13.25
N ARG A 134 -7.84 -15.75 -14.51
CA ARG A 134 -7.77 -16.58 -15.73
C ARG A 134 -6.33 -17.03 -16.01
N PHE A 135 -5.71 -17.71 -15.05
CA PHE A 135 -4.29 -18.07 -15.12
C PHE A 135 -3.96 -19.07 -16.23
N ASP A 136 -4.90 -19.95 -16.58
CA ASP A 136 -4.73 -20.93 -17.67
C ASP A 136 -4.62 -20.26 -19.06
N GLU A 137 -5.14 -19.04 -19.20
CA GLU A 137 -4.99 -18.22 -20.40
C GLU A 137 -3.61 -17.53 -20.47
N MET A 138 -2.88 -17.52 -19.35
CA MET A 138 -1.55 -16.92 -19.24
C MET A 138 -0.46 -17.95 -19.50
N ASN A 139 0.48 -17.61 -20.39
CA ASN A 139 1.64 -18.44 -20.69
C ASN A 139 2.80 -18.20 -19.68
N ASP A 140 2.50 -18.25 -18.38
CA ASP A 140 3.49 -18.16 -17.29
C ASP A 140 3.28 -19.27 -16.24
N PRO A 141 4.24 -20.20 -16.06
CA PRO A 141 4.13 -21.30 -15.10
C PRO A 141 4.20 -20.86 -13.62
N ASN A 142 4.33 -19.56 -13.32
CA ASN A 142 4.23 -19.00 -11.98
C ASN A 142 3.08 -17.96 -11.86
N SER A 143 2.14 -17.98 -12.81
CA SER A 143 1.04 -17.03 -12.94
C SER A 143 -0.03 -17.15 -11.84
N GLU A 144 -0.05 -18.24 -11.05
CA GLU A 144 -1.01 -18.52 -9.97
C GLU A 144 -0.89 -17.58 -8.75
N ARG A 145 -0.53 -16.33 -8.98
CA ARG A 145 -0.49 -15.30 -7.97
C ARG A 145 -1.87 -14.68 -7.87
N ARG A 146 -2.67 -15.25 -6.97
CA ARG A 146 -3.95 -14.71 -6.53
C ARG A 146 -3.75 -13.55 -5.56
N TYR A 147 -4.82 -12.78 -5.38
CA TYR A 147 -4.93 -11.71 -4.39
C TYR A 147 -3.91 -10.58 -4.62
N LEU A 148 -4.17 -9.77 -5.65
CA LEU A 148 -3.24 -8.75 -6.15
C LEU A 148 -3.72 -7.32 -5.87
N GLU A 149 -4.71 -7.14 -5.00
CA GLU A 149 -5.30 -5.84 -4.65
C GLU A 149 -4.23 -4.89 -4.10
N LEU A 150 -3.38 -5.40 -3.20
CA LEU A 150 -2.21 -4.67 -2.67
C LEU A 150 -1.28 -4.18 -3.79
N TYR A 151 -1.25 -4.89 -4.91
CA TYR A 151 -0.44 -4.61 -6.09
C TYR A 151 -1.18 -3.85 -7.19
N GLY A 152 -2.41 -3.37 -6.95
CA GLY A 152 -3.16 -2.52 -7.89
C GLY A 152 -4.00 -3.28 -8.91
N ILE A 153 -4.15 -4.60 -8.76
CA ILE A 153 -5.03 -5.43 -9.60
C ILE A 153 -6.15 -5.93 -8.71
N PHE A 154 -7.34 -5.35 -8.89
CA PHE A 154 -8.51 -5.67 -8.06
C PHE A 154 -9.36 -6.73 -8.74
N PRO A 155 -9.89 -7.71 -7.99
CA PRO A 155 -10.71 -8.77 -8.53
C PRO A 155 -11.99 -8.22 -9.15
N THR A 156 -12.55 -8.95 -10.10
CA THR A 156 -13.75 -8.55 -10.79
C THR A 156 -15.03 -8.84 -9.99
N PRO A 157 -16.14 -8.12 -10.25
CA PRO A 157 -17.42 -8.37 -9.57
C PRO A 157 -17.88 -9.82 -9.65
N SER A 158 -17.78 -10.47 -10.82
CA SER A 158 -18.17 -11.88 -10.96
C SER A 158 -17.32 -12.82 -10.11
N LEU A 159 -16.01 -12.58 -10.04
CA LEU A 159 -15.10 -13.39 -9.20
C LEU A 159 -15.45 -13.24 -7.71
N LEU A 160 -15.73 -12.01 -7.27
CA LEU A 160 -16.13 -11.76 -5.88
C LEU A 160 -17.53 -12.31 -5.55
N ALA A 161 -18.46 -12.25 -6.49
CA ALA A 161 -19.77 -12.88 -6.33
C ALA A 161 -19.65 -14.40 -6.19
N ALA A 162 -18.77 -15.04 -6.97
CA ALA A 162 -18.46 -16.46 -6.85
C ALA A 162 -17.86 -16.81 -5.47
N ARG A 163 -16.94 -15.99 -4.96
CA ARG A 163 -16.36 -16.17 -3.61
C ARG A 163 -17.40 -16.06 -2.51
N LEU A 164 -18.26 -15.03 -2.53
CA LEU A 164 -19.36 -14.86 -1.57
C LEU A 164 -20.39 -15.99 -1.62
N GLY A 165 -20.54 -16.63 -2.79
CA GLY A 165 -21.41 -17.77 -3.03
C GLY A 165 -20.80 -19.14 -2.70
N ASP A 166 -19.55 -19.19 -2.24
CA ASP A 166 -18.82 -20.44 -1.96
C ASP A 166 -19.21 -21.05 -0.60
N ASP A 167 -20.40 -21.66 -0.56
CA ASP A 167 -20.97 -22.25 0.65
C ASP A 167 -20.10 -23.35 1.28
N GLU A 168 -19.37 -24.11 0.46
CA GLU A 168 -18.50 -25.18 0.93
C GLU A 168 -17.30 -24.61 1.68
N ARG A 169 -16.62 -23.62 1.09
CA ARG A 169 -15.53 -22.91 1.77
C ARG A 169 -16.02 -22.25 3.05
N HIS A 170 -17.14 -21.53 3.00
CA HIS A 170 -17.66 -20.86 4.18
C HIS A 170 -18.04 -21.84 5.30
N ALA A 171 -18.68 -22.97 4.97
CA ALA A 171 -18.99 -24.02 5.95
C ALA A 171 -17.72 -24.68 6.54
N CYS A 172 -16.63 -24.77 5.77
CA CYS A 172 -15.33 -25.21 6.27
C CYS A 172 -14.79 -24.26 7.34
N HIS A 173 -14.85 -22.94 7.10
CA HIS A 173 -14.46 -21.92 8.09
C HIS A 173 -15.37 -21.96 9.34
N ASP A 174 -16.69 -22.07 9.16
CA ASP A 174 -17.67 -22.12 10.27
C ASP A 174 -17.43 -23.32 11.23
N ALA A 175 -16.72 -24.36 10.78
CA ALA A 175 -16.38 -25.56 11.57
C ALA A 175 -15.05 -25.46 12.35
N ILE A 176 -14.36 -24.32 12.28
CA ILE A 176 -13.11 -24.07 12.99
C ILE A 176 -13.41 -23.36 14.31
N ASP A 177 -12.72 -23.77 15.39
CA ASP A 177 -12.78 -23.11 16.69
C ASP A 177 -11.65 -22.09 16.77
N ASP A 178 -12.03 -20.81 16.76
CA ASP A 178 -11.12 -19.66 16.74
C ASP A 178 -10.56 -19.27 18.10
N SER A 179 -10.89 -19.97 19.18
CA SER A 179 -10.45 -19.63 20.55
C SER A 179 -8.93 -19.48 20.70
N ALA A 180 -8.13 -20.14 19.86
CA ALA A 180 -6.67 -20.02 19.86
C ALA A 180 -6.14 -18.77 19.11
N LEU A 181 -6.98 -18.13 18.28
CA LEU A 181 -6.67 -16.92 17.53
C LEU A 181 -7.30 -15.68 18.16
N GLU A 182 -8.45 -15.82 18.83
CA GLU A 182 -9.11 -14.74 19.57
C GLU A 182 -8.17 -14.14 20.63
N GLY A 183 -7.88 -12.85 20.51
CA GLY A 183 -7.01 -12.14 21.45
C GLY A 183 -5.52 -12.50 21.36
N PHE A 184 -5.10 -13.20 20.29
CA PHE A 184 -3.68 -13.51 20.07
C PHE A 184 -2.84 -12.22 19.91
N ASP A 185 -1.97 -11.94 20.89
CA ASP A 185 -1.19 -10.70 20.99
C ASP A 185 0.32 -10.88 20.71
N SER A 186 0.71 -12.09 20.30
CA SER A 186 2.08 -12.51 20.06
C SER A 186 2.47 -12.41 18.58
N THR A 187 3.73 -12.70 18.26
CA THR A 187 4.17 -12.87 16.87
C THR A 187 5.02 -14.12 16.71
N ILE A 188 4.55 -15.06 15.90
CA ILE A 188 5.30 -16.24 15.49
C ILE A 188 5.98 -15.95 14.16
N ARG A 189 7.30 -15.74 14.22
CA ARG A 189 8.12 -15.44 13.05
C ARG A 189 8.66 -16.69 12.39
N PHE A 190 8.49 -16.79 11.08
CA PHE A 190 9.17 -17.78 10.27
C PHE A 190 10.68 -17.51 10.24
N ARG A 191 11.49 -18.57 10.27
CA ARG A 191 12.95 -18.51 10.07
C ARG A 191 13.38 -19.59 9.08
N TRP A 192 14.23 -19.21 8.13
CA TRP A 192 14.82 -20.10 7.11
C TRP A 192 15.92 -21.02 7.67
N ASP A 193 15.70 -21.55 8.87
CA ASP A 193 16.61 -22.50 9.50
C ASP A 193 15.91 -23.87 9.56
N PRO A 194 16.44 -24.90 8.86
CA PRO A 194 15.88 -26.24 8.87
C PRO A 194 15.70 -26.83 10.28
N GLU A 195 16.56 -26.48 11.24
CA GLU A 195 16.42 -26.92 12.64
C GLU A 195 15.28 -26.21 13.38
N MET A 196 14.84 -25.05 12.88
CA MET A 196 13.69 -24.30 13.40
C MET A 196 12.36 -24.78 12.81
N ARG A 197 12.37 -25.52 11.70
CA ARG A 197 11.15 -26.10 11.09
C ARG A 197 10.47 -27.01 12.09
N GLY A 198 9.18 -26.81 12.40
CA GLY A 198 8.49 -27.67 13.37
C GLY A 198 8.92 -27.52 14.83
N ARG A 199 9.71 -26.50 15.15
CA ARG A 199 10.16 -26.25 16.53
C ARG A 199 8.98 -26.09 17.49
N PHE A 200 7.90 -25.46 17.05
CA PHE A 200 6.72 -25.19 17.89
C PHE A 200 6.00 -26.51 18.21
N ALA A 201 5.61 -27.28 17.20
CA ALA A 201 5.07 -28.64 17.33
C ALA A 201 5.94 -29.53 18.23
N ARG A 202 7.20 -29.76 17.89
CA ARG A 202 8.11 -30.60 18.69
C ARG A 202 8.41 -30.07 20.09
N ARG A 203 8.25 -28.78 20.34
CA ARG A 203 8.40 -28.20 21.69
C ARG A 203 7.14 -28.46 22.51
N HIS A 204 5.97 -28.31 21.90
CA HIS A 204 4.70 -28.63 22.52
C HIS A 204 4.63 -30.12 22.86
N GLU A 205 4.84 -31.01 21.88
CA GLU A 205 4.84 -32.47 22.07
C GLU A 205 5.76 -32.93 23.22
N ARG A 206 6.99 -32.39 23.29
CA ARG A 206 7.93 -32.73 24.37
C ARG A 206 7.48 -32.26 25.75
N ARG A 207 6.78 -31.13 25.81
CA ARG A 207 6.26 -30.58 27.07
C ARG A 207 4.97 -31.28 27.47
N GLU A 208 4.12 -31.62 26.51
CA GLU A 208 2.93 -32.45 26.74
C GLU A 208 3.32 -33.82 27.31
N ALA A 209 4.26 -34.53 26.66
CA ALA A 209 4.80 -35.78 27.20
C ALA A 209 5.57 -35.61 28.53
N HIS A 210 5.94 -34.39 28.93
CA HIS A 210 6.49 -34.12 30.26
C HIS A 210 5.41 -33.85 31.30
N LEU A 211 4.37 -33.12 30.91
CA LEU A 211 3.19 -32.87 31.72
C LEU A 211 2.51 -34.19 32.08
N GLU A 212 2.28 -35.07 31.11
CA GLU A 212 1.72 -36.41 31.35
C GLU A 212 2.53 -37.17 32.39
N ARG A 213 3.86 -37.15 32.28
CA ARG A 213 4.74 -37.81 33.26
C ARG A 213 4.70 -37.19 34.66
N ILE A 214 4.41 -35.89 34.78
CA ILE A 214 4.25 -35.23 36.09
C ILE A 214 2.92 -35.64 36.71
N LEU A 215 1.83 -35.57 35.95
CA LEU A 215 0.49 -35.99 36.40
C LEU A 215 0.44 -37.48 36.76
N GLU A 216 1.24 -38.33 36.10
CA GLU A 216 1.38 -39.74 36.44
C GLU A 216 2.23 -39.99 37.71
N SER A 217 3.13 -39.07 38.06
CA SER A 217 4.09 -39.27 39.16
C SER A 217 3.68 -38.62 40.48
N GLU A 218 2.84 -37.59 40.43
CA GLU A 218 2.43 -36.80 41.59
C GLU A 218 0.99 -37.10 41.98
N ASP A 219 0.78 -37.63 43.19
CA ASP A 219 -0.54 -38.06 43.67
C ASP A 219 -1.51 -36.90 43.96
N ASP A 220 -1.00 -35.67 44.10
CA ASP A 220 -1.77 -34.46 44.46
C ASP A 220 -2.04 -33.52 43.25
N LEU A 221 -1.73 -33.95 42.02
CA LEU A 221 -1.93 -33.18 40.78
C LEU A 221 -2.76 -33.99 39.77
N ASP A 222 -4.04 -33.63 39.60
CA ASP A 222 -4.98 -34.38 38.74
C ASP A 222 -5.14 -33.75 37.36
N GLU A 223 -5.02 -32.42 37.27
CA GLU A 223 -5.24 -31.65 36.04
C GLU A 223 -4.07 -30.70 35.76
N PRO A 224 -3.83 -30.32 34.49
CA PRO A 224 -2.76 -29.40 34.14
C PRO A 224 -2.81 -28.08 34.93
N ALA A 225 -4.01 -27.60 35.26
CA ALA A 225 -4.22 -26.36 36.00
C ALA A 225 -3.64 -26.39 37.42
N ASP A 226 -3.53 -27.57 38.04
CA ASP A 226 -3.00 -27.71 39.40
C ASP A 226 -1.52 -27.32 39.48
N LEU A 227 -0.78 -27.47 38.37
CA LEU A 227 0.64 -27.08 38.29
C LEU A 227 0.84 -25.56 38.34
N ALA A 228 -0.20 -24.76 38.06
CA ALA A 228 -0.11 -23.30 38.07
C ALA A 228 0.19 -22.74 39.46
N GLU A 229 -0.31 -23.43 40.50
CA GLU A 229 -0.13 -23.03 41.90
C GLU A 229 0.97 -23.86 42.60
N HIS A 230 1.59 -24.81 41.87
CA HIS A 230 2.58 -25.73 42.43
C HIS A 230 3.99 -25.11 42.43
N PRO A 231 4.66 -24.97 43.60
CA PRO A 231 5.95 -24.26 43.71
C PRO A 231 7.12 -24.84 42.89
N GLU A 232 7.03 -26.11 42.49
CA GLU A 232 8.06 -26.77 41.68
C GLU A 232 7.77 -26.69 40.17
N TYR A 233 6.50 -26.56 39.78
CA TYR A 233 6.05 -26.74 38.40
C TYR A 233 5.42 -25.50 37.76
N ASP A 234 5.29 -24.39 38.50
CA ASP A 234 4.74 -23.12 38.01
C ASP A 234 5.42 -22.62 36.72
N ASP A 235 6.75 -22.51 36.70
CA ASP A 235 7.53 -22.08 35.52
C ASP A 235 7.42 -23.10 34.37
N PHE A 236 7.30 -24.39 34.68
CA PHE A 236 7.06 -25.40 33.64
C PHE A 236 5.65 -25.24 33.04
N TYR A 237 4.63 -25.03 33.88
CA TYR A 237 3.25 -24.83 33.47
C TYR A 237 3.11 -23.59 32.57
N GLU A 238 3.66 -22.45 32.98
CA GLU A 238 3.68 -21.23 32.15
C GLU A 238 4.29 -21.49 30.77
N ARG A 239 5.41 -22.22 30.73
CA ARG A 239 6.07 -22.59 29.48
C ARG A 239 5.25 -23.58 28.66
N TYR A 240 4.59 -24.55 29.29
CA TYR A 240 3.71 -25.52 28.64
C TYR A 240 2.52 -24.80 27.98
N VAL A 241 1.80 -23.96 28.74
CA VAL A 241 0.69 -23.13 28.25
C VAL A 241 1.13 -22.27 27.08
N SER A 242 2.27 -21.56 27.20
CA SER A 242 2.81 -20.75 26.10
C SER A 242 3.09 -21.57 24.83
N SER A 243 3.65 -22.78 24.95
CA SER A 243 3.83 -23.65 23.77
C SER A 243 2.54 -24.22 23.21
N ARG A 244 1.58 -24.57 24.07
CA ARG A 244 0.27 -25.07 23.66
C ARG A 244 -0.49 -24.00 22.89
N ASN A 245 -0.55 -22.77 23.40
CA ASN A 245 -1.21 -21.65 22.73
C ASN A 245 -0.59 -21.37 21.36
N ALA A 246 0.75 -21.38 21.25
CA ALA A 246 1.42 -21.20 19.97
C ALA A 246 1.16 -22.35 18.98
N TYR A 247 1.09 -23.59 19.46
CA TYR A 247 0.77 -24.76 18.65
C TYR A 247 -0.68 -24.72 18.14
N GLU A 248 -1.65 -24.48 19.02
CA GLU A 248 -3.07 -24.39 18.66
C GLU A 248 -3.36 -23.23 17.72
N ALA A 249 -2.72 -22.07 17.92
CA ALA A 249 -2.86 -20.93 17.02
C ALA A 249 -2.37 -21.27 15.60
N LEU A 250 -1.23 -21.98 15.48
CA LEU A 250 -0.72 -22.42 14.18
C LEU A 250 -1.60 -23.51 13.55
N ARG A 251 -2.11 -24.46 14.32
CA ARG A 251 -3.02 -25.51 13.84
C ARG A 251 -4.32 -24.90 13.32
N THR A 252 -4.91 -23.97 14.07
CA THR A 252 -6.12 -23.23 13.67
C THR A 252 -5.88 -22.40 12.41
N THR A 253 -4.75 -21.70 12.35
CA THR A 253 -4.29 -20.98 11.14
C THR A 253 -4.21 -21.92 9.93
N GLN A 254 -3.57 -23.08 10.06
CA GLN A 254 -3.43 -24.04 8.96
C GLN A 254 -4.78 -24.51 8.44
N ARG A 255 -5.74 -24.81 9.34
CA ARG A 255 -7.10 -25.21 8.94
C ARG A 255 -7.83 -24.15 8.11
N HIS A 256 -7.72 -22.86 8.48
CA HIS A 256 -8.28 -21.79 7.65
C HIS A 256 -7.61 -21.69 6.28
N LEU A 257 -6.29 -21.84 6.23
CA LEU A 257 -5.55 -21.82 4.97
C LEU A 257 -5.90 -23.00 4.07
N GLU A 258 -6.23 -24.16 4.64
CA GLU A 258 -6.78 -25.32 3.92
C GLU A 258 -8.18 -25.01 3.38
N CYS A 259 -9.08 -24.41 4.17
CA CYS A 259 -10.41 -24.02 3.71
C CYS A 259 -10.35 -23.02 2.54
N ASP A 260 -9.42 -22.06 2.57
CA ASP A 260 -9.20 -21.12 1.46
C ASP A 260 -8.45 -21.74 0.25
N GLY A 261 -8.07 -23.03 0.33
CA GLY A 261 -7.31 -23.73 -0.72
C GLY A 261 -5.87 -23.20 -0.91
N LEU A 262 -5.33 -22.52 0.10
CA LEU A 262 -3.97 -21.94 0.08
C LEU A 262 -2.91 -22.89 0.63
N LEU A 263 -3.34 -23.93 1.36
CA LEU A 263 -2.50 -24.95 1.95
C LEU A 263 -3.06 -26.32 1.58
N GLU A 264 -2.20 -27.19 1.05
CA GLU A 264 -2.58 -28.55 0.63
C GLU A 264 -2.37 -29.53 1.78
N GLU A 265 -3.39 -30.33 2.08
CA GLU A 265 -3.38 -31.33 3.15
C GLU A 265 -2.21 -32.31 2.97
N GLY A 266 -1.50 -32.63 4.07
CA GLY A 266 -0.39 -33.59 4.07
C GLY A 266 0.94 -33.07 3.50
N HIS A 267 0.98 -31.82 3.01
CA HIS A 267 2.21 -31.19 2.49
C HIS A 267 2.92 -30.26 3.49
N PHE A 268 2.48 -30.23 4.75
CA PHE A 268 3.03 -29.40 5.82
C PHE A 268 3.11 -30.17 7.16
N GLU A 269 3.84 -29.63 8.13
CA GLU A 269 3.88 -30.15 9.50
C GLU A 269 2.82 -29.44 10.36
N GLU A 270 1.92 -30.22 10.97
CA GLU A 270 0.80 -29.69 11.77
C GLU A 270 1.31 -28.87 12.98
N GLY A 271 0.68 -27.73 13.24
CA GLY A 271 1.06 -26.80 14.31
C GLY A 271 2.46 -26.20 14.15
N ALA A 272 3.00 -26.19 12.92
CA ALA A 272 4.30 -25.64 12.60
C ALA A 272 4.24 -24.51 11.56
N LEU A 273 4.95 -23.42 11.83
CA LEU A 273 5.21 -22.40 10.81
C LEU A 273 6.36 -22.85 9.91
N ASP A 274 6.07 -23.72 8.96
CA ASP A 274 7.02 -24.24 7.98
C ASP A 274 6.96 -23.49 6.63
N GLY A 275 7.74 -23.94 5.64
CA GLY A 275 7.84 -23.26 4.34
C GLY A 275 6.50 -23.18 3.59
N PRO A 276 5.76 -24.29 3.41
CA PRO A 276 4.39 -24.30 2.90
C PRO A 276 3.45 -23.37 3.68
N THR A 277 3.36 -23.51 5.01
CA THR A 277 2.48 -22.68 5.84
C THR A 277 2.81 -21.18 5.71
N MET A 278 4.09 -20.82 5.67
CA MET A 278 4.54 -19.43 5.47
C MET A 278 4.13 -18.87 4.10
N ARG A 279 4.19 -19.68 3.02
CA ARG A 279 3.75 -19.25 1.68
C ARG A 279 2.23 -19.07 1.62
N ALA A 280 1.49 -19.99 2.22
CA ALA A 280 0.03 -19.91 2.35
C ALA A 280 -0.37 -18.66 3.15
N LEU A 281 0.28 -18.41 4.30
CA LEU A 281 0.10 -17.18 5.07
C LEU A 281 0.39 -15.92 4.25
N ARG A 282 1.44 -15.92 3.41
CA ARG A 282 1.69 -14.76 2.53
C ARG A 282 0.58 -14.55 1.51
N ALA A 283 -0.03 -15.63 1.01
CA ALA A 283 -1.17 -15.51 0.10
C ALA A 283 -2.40 -14.97 0.82
N PHE A 284 -2.70 -15.51 2.01
CA PHE A 284 -3.78 -15.01 2.87
C PHE A 284 -3.59 -13.54 3.27
N GLN A 285 -2.39 -13.16 3.70
CA GLN A 285 -2.08 -11.77 4.03
C GLN A 285 -2.31 -10.84 2.83
N ARG A 286 -2.01 -11.28 1.60
CA ARG A 286 -2.34 -10.49 0.41
C ARG A 286 -3.85 -10.39 0.15
N LYS A 287 -4.60 -11.50 0.30
CA LYS A 287 -6.08 -11.56 0.24
C LYS A 287 -6.70 -10.51 1.15
N GLU A 288 -6.17 -10.38 2.35
CA GLU A 288 -6.66 -9.44 3.36
C GLU A 288 -5.99 -8.05 3.30
N MET A 289 -5.14 -7.78 2.30
CA MET A 289 -4.32 -6.56 2.18
C MET A 289 -3.44 -6.25 3.40
N ILE A 290 -3.04 -7.27 4.16
CA ILE A 290 -2.10 -7.18 5.29
C ILE A 290 -0.67 -7.12 4.74
N VAL A 291 0.11 -6.15 5.24
CA VAL A 291 1.50 -5.90 4.84
C VAL A 291 2.46 -6.85 5.58
N GLY A 292 2.25 -8.16 5.40
CA GLY A 292 2.91 -9.22 6.17
C GLY A 292 4.09 -9.92 5.48
N ARG A 293 4.79 -10.78 6.23
CA ARG A 293 5.97 -11.56 5.76
C ARG A 293 5.74 -13.07 5.72
N GLY A 294 4.51 -13.53 5.94
CA GLY A 294 4.20 -14.92 6.27
C GLY A 294 4.53 -15.23 7.72
N HIS A 295 4.13 -14.34 8.62
CA HIS A 295 4.20 -14.52 10.07
C HIS A 295 2.78 -14.64 10.60
N LEU A 296 2.60 -15.33 11.71
CA LEU A 296 1.35 -15.21 12.48
C LEU A 296 1.57 -14.08 13.50
N ASP A 297 1.04 -12.90 13.17
CA ASP A 297 1.01 -11.71 14.02
C ASP A 297 -0.44 -11.40 14.43
N PRO A 298 -0.68 -10.46 15.36
CA PRO A 298 -2.02 -10.19 15.88
C PRO A 298 -3.01 -9.75 14.81
N GLU A 299 -2.55 -9.00 13.81
CA GLU A 299 -3.39 -8.57 12.69
C GLU A 299 -3.80 -9.75 11.81
N THR A 300 -2.86 -10.64 11.48
CA THR A 300 -3.15 -11.86 10.71
C THR A 300 -4.06 -12.81 11.48
N ALA A 301 -3.83 -12.98 12.78
CA ALA A 301 -4.69 -13.81 13.64
C ALA A 301 -6.12 -13.26 13.71
N ALA A 302 -6.28 -11.95 13.90
CA ALA A 302 -7.59 -11.30 13.90
C ALA A 302 -8.32 -11.39 12.55
N ALA A 303 -7.57 -11.38 11.44
CA ALA A 303 -8.15 -11.58 10.11
C ALA A 303 -8.56 -13.03 9.87
N LEU A 304 -7.77 -14.02 10.33
CA LEU A 304 -8.12 -15.44 10.24
C LEU A 304 -9.39 -15.78 11.03
N ALA A 305 -9.52 -15.22 12.24
CA ALA A 305 -10.70 -15.39 13.11
C ALA A 305 -11.92 -14.57 12.67
N MET A 306 -11.82 -13.82 11.57
CA MET A 306 -12.95 -13.07 11.01
C MET A 306 -13.81 -13.99 10.16
N ASP A 307 -15.14 -13.83 10.24
CA ASP A 307 -16.07 -14.52 9.36
C ASP A 307 -15.64 -14.39 7.89
N SER A 308 -15.57 -15.52 7.19
CA SER A 308 -15.04 -15.59 5.83
C SER A 308 -15.90 -14.82 4.81
N ARG A 309 -17.20 -14.65 5.06
CA ARG A 309 -18.11 -13.86 4.22
C ARG A 309 -17.85 -12.36 4.43
N GLU A 310 -17.52 -11.95 5.65
CA GLU A 310 -17.06 -10.59 5.95
C GLU A 310 -15.70 -10.28 5.29
N GLN A 311 -14.77 -11.25 5.22
CA GLN A 311 -13.51 -11.09 4.48
C GLN A 311 -13.77 -10.80 2.98
N ASP A 312 -14.62 -11.61 2.34
CA ASP A 312 -14.98 -11.42 0.92
C ASP A 312 -15.77 -10.11 0.70
N PHE A 313 -16.65 -9.75 1.64
CA PHE A 313 -17.37 -8.48 1.57
C PHE A 313 -16.43 -7.28 1.64
N ARG A 314 -15.37 -7.32 2.45
CA ARG A 314 -14.33 -6.28 2.43
C ARG A 314 -13.62 -6.22 1.08
N ALA A 315 -13.39 -7.34 0.41
CA ALA A 315 -12.86 -7.35 -0.95
C ALA A 315 -13.82 -6.68 -1.95
N VAL A 316 -15.14 -6.87 -1.81
CA VAL A 316 -16.16 -6.13 -2.60
C VAL A 316 -16.06 -4.63 -2.39
N LEU A 317 -15.97 -4.17 -1.14
CA LEU A 317 -15.85 -2.75 -0.84
C LEU A 317 -14.54 -2.16 -1.38
N ARG A 318 -13.44 -2.91 -1.33
CA ARG A 318 -12.15 -2.50 -1.91
C ARG A 318 -12.21 -2.41 -3.44
N MET A 319 -12.84 -3.37 -4.11
CA MET A 319 -13.08 -3.34 -5.55
C MET A 319 -13.93 -2.12 -5.93
N LEU A 320 -15.06 -1.92 -5.24
CA LEU A 320 -15.97 -0.80 -5.50
C LEU A 320 -15.28 0.55 -5.29
N ARG A 321 -14.42 0.67 -4.27
CA ARG A 321 -13.62 1.86 -4.02
C ARG A 321 -12.79 2.24 -5.24
N GLU A 322 -12.09 1.30 -5.89
CA GLU A 322 -11.31 1.64 -7.07
C GLU A 322 -12.18 2.05 -8.26
N ARG A 323 -13.36 1.44 -8.44
CA ARG A 323 -14.31 1.85 -9.48
C ARG A 323 -14.82 3.27 -9.27
N VAL A 324 -15.12 3.62 -8.01
CA VAL A 324 -15.54 4.97 -7.62
C VAL A 324 -14.39 5.96 -7.79
N VAL A 325 -13.19 5.61 -7.34
CA VAL A 325 -11.99 6.46 -7.48
C VAL A 325 -11.67 6.73 -8.94
N ASP A 326 -11.75 5.73 -9.81
CA ASP A 326 -11.51 5.87 -11.24
C ASP A 326 -12.60 6.71 -11.92
N ALA A 327 -13.88 6.47 -11.59
CA ALA A 327 -15.01 7.21 -12.16
C ALA A 327 -15.08 8.67 -11.73
N THR A 328 -14.68 8.96 -10.49
CA THR A 328 -14.70 10.33 -9.93
C THR A 328 -13.35 11.02 -10.06
N GLY A 329 -12.25 10.29 -10.20
CA GLY A 329 -10.89 10.80 -10.09
C GLY A 329 -10.48 11.28 -8.68
N LEU A 330 -11.22 10.90 -7.62
CA LEU A 330 -10.91 11.31 -6.23
C LEU A 330 -9.55 10.78 -5.78
N ILE A 331 -8.84 11.57 -4.97
CA ILE A 331 -7.52 11.17 -4.42
C ILE A 331 -7.43 11.34 -2.90
N GLU A 332 -8.34 12.10 -2.31
CA GLU A 332 -8.38 12.47 -0.89
C GLU A 332 -8.81 11.27 -0.04
N ASP A 333 -7.83 10.56 0.52
CA ASP A 333 -7.99 9.35 1.33
C ASP A 333 -7.86 9.60 2.85
N GLY A 334 -7.84 10.87 3.26
CA GLY A 334 -7.66 11.28 4.65
C GLY A 334 -6.22 11.23 5.16
N SER A 335 -5.25 10.80 4.33
CA SER A 335 -3.84 10.75 4.73
C SER A 335 -3.26 12.13 5.06
N ALA A 336 -3.75 13.19 4.41
CA ALA A 336 -3.30 14.56 4.68
C ALA A 336 -3.75 15.07 6.05
N SER A 337 -5.00 14.80 6.44
CA SER A 337 -5.60 15.20 7.72
C SER A 337 -5.34 14.23 8.87
N HIS A 338 -4.88 13.00 8.56
CA HIS A 338 -4.88 11.84 9.45
C HIS A 338 -6.28 11.37 9.88
N GLU A 339 -7.31 11.76 9.13
CA GLU A 339 -8.69 11.36 9.38
C GLU A 339 -9.12 10.34 8.33
N TYR A 340 -8.80 9.07 8.61
CA TYR A 340 -9.14 7.95 7.74
C TYR A 340 -10.59 7.54 7.94
N GLY A 341 -11.37 7.59 6.87
CA GLY A 341 -12.77 7.22 6.86
C GLY A 341 -12.98 5.71 6.97
N ARG A 342 -14.23 5.35 7.23
CA ARG A 342 -14.72 3.97 7.22
C ARG A 342 -15.80 3.85 6.16
N VAL A 343 -15.91 2.67 5.58
CA VAL A 343 -16.98 2.31 4.64
C VAL A 343 -17.88 1.30 5.34
N LEU A 344 -19.12 1.69 5.64
CA LEU A 344 -20.09 0.87 6.37
C LEU A 344 -19.52 0.37 7.70
N GLY A 345 -18.81 1.25 8.42
CA GLY A 345 -18.14 0.94 9.69
C GLY A 345 -16.81 0.19 9.59
N ARG A 346 -16.37 -0.21 8.39
CA ARG A 346 -15.16 -0.99 8.17
C ARG A 346 -13.97 -0.11 7.79
N GLN A 347 -12.80 -0.41 8.35
CA GLN A 347 -11.54 0.14 7.87
C GLN A 347 -11.03 -0.77 6.75
N LEU A 348 -10.92 -0.25 5.53
CA LEU A 348 -10.46 -1.03 4.37
C LEU A 348 -8.93 -1.04 4.22
N ASP A 349 -8.26 0.02 4.67
CA ASP A 349 -6.81 0.15 4.59
C ASP A 349 -6.08 -0.38 5.84
N PRO A 350 -5.03 -1.19 5.66
CA PRO A 350 -4.25 -1.72 6.77
C PRO A 350 -3.51 -0.59 7.51
N PRO A 351 -3.09 -0.82 8.78
CA PRO A 351 -2.33 0.16 9.56
C PRO A 351 -1.10 0.71 8.84
N GLU A 352 -0.40 -0.09 8.04
CA GLU A 352 0.81 0.32 7.31
C GLU A 352 0.54 1.31 6.17
N MET A 353 -0.67 1.33 5.62
CA MET A 353 -1.08 2.34 4.63
C MET A 353 -1.53 3.63 5.31
N ARG A 354 -2.03 3.53 6.54
CA ARG A 354 -2.40 4.68 7.38
C ARG A 354 -1.22 5.18 8.23
N PHE A 355 -0.03 4.63 8.00
CA PHE A 355 1.19 5.02 8.71
C PHE A 355 1.61 6.44 8.32
N THR A 356 1.52 7.36 9.28
CA THR A 356 1.77 8.79 9.08
C THR A 356 3.24 9.15 8.86
N SER A 357 4.14 8.17 8.81
CA SER A 357 5.60 8.41 8.74
C SER A 357 6.14 9.26 9.90
N ARG A 358 5.37 9.38 11.00
CA ARG A 358 5.61 10.29 12.12
C ARG A 358 5.67 11.76 11.71
N GLN A 359 5.08 12.10 10.57
CA GLN A 359 4.80 13.48 10.21
C GLN A 359 3.54 13.93 10.97
N PRO A 360 3.39 15.25 11.25
CA PRO A 360 2.10 15.78 11.68
C PRO A 360 1.09 15.73 10.53
N ALA A 361 -0.18 15.95 10.83
CA ALA A 361 -1.17 16.21 9.79
C ALA A 361 -0.76 17.48 9.00
N ALA A 362 -1.10 17.54 7.73
CA ALA A 362 -0.89 18.71 6.92
C ALA A 362 -1.82 19.86 7.38
N PRO A 363 -1.34 21.12 7.40
CA PRO A 363 -2.23 22.27 7.48
C PRO A 363 -3.27 22.21 6.35
N ASN A 364 -4.55 22.46 6.68
CA ASN A 364 -5.67 22.32 5.73
C ASN A 364 -5.64 20.98 4.94
N GLY A 365 -5.34 19.87 5.62
CA GLY A 365 -5.42 18.55 5.02
C GLY A 365 -6.86 18.20 4.65
N ALA A 366 -7.08 17.74 3.42
CA ALA A 366 -8.39 17.30 2.96
C ALA A 366 -8.89 16.10 3.81
N PRO A 367 -10.21 16.03 4.09
CA PRO A 367 -10.80 14.86 4.72
C PRO A 367 -10.84 13.68 3.75
N ASP A 368 -11.06 12.47 4.25
CA ASP A 368 -11.27 11.29 3.42
C ASP A 368 -12.60 11.37 2.63
N ARG A 369 -12.49 11.75 1.35
CA ARG A 369 -13.62 11.81 0.41
C ARG A 369 -13.86 10.45 -0.25
N ILE A 370 -12.81 9.65 -0.42
CA ILE A 370 -12.87 8.33 -1.08
C ILE A 370 -13.77 7.39 -0.29
N SER A 371 -13.62 7.31 1.04
CA SER A 371 -14.45 6.44 1.89
C SER A 371 -15.91 6.88 1.85
N ALA A 372 -16.19 8.19 1.89
CA ALA A 372 -17.55 8.72 1.81
C ALA A 372 -18.22 8.39 0.47
N ALA A 373 -17.52 8.58 -0.66
CA ALA A 373 -18.04 8.24 -1.98
C ALA A 373 -18.23 6.73 -2.16
N THR A 374 -17.30 5.92 -1.63
CA THR A 374 -17.42 4.46 -1.66
C THR A 374 -18.61 3.98 -0.83
N GLU A 375 -18.85 4.56 0.35
CA GLU A 375 -20.01 4.23 1.16
C GLU A 375 -21.33 4.62 0.48
N ALA A 376 -21.39 5.80 -0.13
CA ALA A 376 -22.55 6.23 -0.92
C ALA A 376 -22.84 5.25 -2.06
N ALA A 377 -21.81 4.84 -2.81
CA ALA A 377 -21.92 3.83 -3.86
C ALA A 377 -22.43 2.49 -3.33
N ALA A 378 -21.86 2.00 -2.22
CA ALA A 378 -22.26 0.74 -1.60
C ALA A 378 -23.73 0.76 -1.16
N ARG A 379 -24.18 1.86 -0.56
CA ARG A 379 -25.59 2.06 -0.16
C ARG A 379 -26.51 2.14 -1.38
N ALA A 380 -26.15 2.91 -2.40
CA ALA A 380 -26.93 3.05 -3.62
C ALA A 380 -27.15 1.70 -4.33
N LEU A 381 -26.11 0.85 -4.36
CA LEU A 381 -26.14 -0.49 -4.95
C LEU A 381 -26.76 -1.56 -4.03
N GLY A 382 -26.99 -1.26 -2.76
CA GLY A 382 -27.52 -2.22 -1.78
C GLY A 382 -26.48 -3.18 -1.21
N LEU A 383 -25.19 -2.94 -1.49
CA LEU A 383 -24.05 -3.74 -1.02
C LEU A 383 -23.67 -3.34 0.42
N THR A 384 -24.58 -3.59 1.37
CA THR A 384 -24.49 -3.04 2.74
C THR A 384 -24.02 -4.05 3.81
N SER A 385 -24.07 -5.35 3.50
CA SER A 385 -23.61 -6.45 4.36
C SER A 385 -23.11 -7.61 3.49
N PRO A 386 -22.43 -8.62 4.06
CA PRO A 386 -22.06 -9.83 3.34
C PRO A 386 -23.25 -10.51 2.65
N GLU A 387 -24.39 -10.62 3.33
CA GLU A 387 -25.61 -11.25 2.82
C GLU A 387 -26.19 -10.44 1.65
N ALA A 388 -26.31 -9.11 1.82
CA ALA A 388 -26.83 -8.24 0.78
C ALA A 388 -25.92 -8.23 -0.45
N ALA A 389 -24.60 -8.25 -0.27
CA ALA A 389 -23.65 -8.33 -1.38
C ALA A 389 -23.76 -9.66 -2.12
N ARG A 390 -23.87 -10.79 -1.41
CA ARG A 390 -24.07 -12.10 -1.99
C ARG A 390 -25.35 -12.18 -2.84
N GLU A 391 -26.44 -11.57 -2.38
CA GLU A 391 -27.72 -11.57 -3.10
C GLU A 391 -27.73 -10.65 -4.33
N ARG A 392 -26.92 -9.59 -4.34
CA ARG A 392 -27.05 -8.50 -5.33
C ARG A 392 -25.94 -8.46 -6.35
N LEU A 393 -24.69 -8.73 -5.96
CA LEU A 393 -23.52 -8.39 -6.76
C LEU A 393 -23.53 -9.03 -8.15
N ALA A 394 -23.97 -10.30 -8.26
CA ALA A 394 -24.04 -11.02 -9.53
C ALA A 394 -25.12 -10.48 -10.50
N ASP A 395 -26.15 -9.79 -9.98
CA ASP A 395 -27.29 -9.29 -10.76
C ASP A 395 -27.13 -7.81 -11.14
N LEU A 396 -26.05 -7.16 -10.70
CA LEU A 396 -25.79 -5.76 -11.04
C LEU A 396 -25.40 -5.62 -12.52
N PRO A 397 -25.90 -4.58 -13.23
CA PRO A 397 -25.46 -4.28 -14.59
C PRO A 397 -23.97 -3.91 -14.64
N GLU A 398 -23.32 -4.18 -15.77
CA GLU A 398 -21.90 -3.83 -15.98
C GLU A 398 -21.60 -2.33 -15.89
N ARG A 399 -22.59 -1.46 -16.06
CA ARG A 399 -22.47 -0.01 -15.92
C ARG A 399 -23.72 0.55 -15.25
N VAL A 400 -23.51 1.44 -14.30
CA VAL A 400 -24.56 2.05 -13.48
C VAL A 400 -24.30 3.54 -13.32
N ALA A 401 -25.33 4.30 -12.99
CA ALA A 401 -25.22 5.70 -12.59
C ALA A 401 -25.57 5.84 -11.10
N LEU A 402 -24.67 6.46 -10.32
CA LEU A 402 -24.78 6.53 -8.86
C LEU A 402 -24.84 7.99 -8.36
N PRO A 403 -25.68 8.29 -7.34
CA PRO A 403 -25.68 9.59 -6.67
C PRO A 403 -24.52 9.64 -5.67
N LEU A 404 -23.34 10.03 -6.16
CA LEU A 404 -22.15 10.18 -5.31
C LEU A 404 -22.09 11.59 -4.71
N PRO A 405 -21.39 11.78 -3.57
CA PRO A 405 -21.18 13.11 -3.01
C PRO A 405 -20.53 14.05 -4.02
N GLU A 406 -20.95 15.32 -4.01
CA GLU A 406 -20.33 16.36 -4.83
C GLU A 406 -18.83 16.47 -4.53
N VAL A 407 -18.09 16.74 -5.60
CA VAL A 407 -16.64 16.89 -5.57
C VAL A 407 -16.31 18.36 -5.23
N PRO A 408 -15.24 18.64 -4.47
CA PRO A 408 -14.96 20.00 -4.00
C PRO A 408 -14.73 21.02 -5.14
N GLU A 409 -15.06 22.29 -4.90
CA GLU A 409 -14.97 23.38 -5.90
C GLU A 409 -13.55 23.59 -6.47
N TYR A 410 -12.50 23.32 -5.69
CA TYR A 410 -11.11 23.40 -6.15
C TYR A 410 -10.75 22.36 -7.23
N ARG A 411 -11.64 21.40 -7.48
CA ARG A 411 -11.54 20.51 -8.62
C ARG A 411 -12.14 21.20 -9.84
N THR A 412 -11.30 21.88 -10.61
CA THR A 412 -11.74 22.53 -11.85
C THR A 412 -12.12 21.47 -12.90
N GLU A 413 -13.30 21.63 -13.52
CA GLU A 413 -13.82 20.69 -14.54
C GLU A 413 -13.01 20.69 -15.85
N ASN A 414 -12.18 21.71 -16.07
CA ASN A 414 -11.49 21.96 -17.35
C ASN A 414 -10.03 21.45 -17.41
N GLY A 415 -9.61 20.58 -16.49
CA GLY A 415 -8.31 19.91 -16.58
C GLY A 415 -7.10 20.83 -16.37
N ASP A 416 -7.25 21.91 -15.62
CA ASP A 416 -6.16 22.82 -15.25
C ASP A 416 -6.12 23.06 -13.73
N GLN A 417 -6.50 22.05 -12.95
CA GLN A 417 -6.41 22.11 -11.49
C GLN A 417 -4.99 22.51 -11.08
N ILE A 418 -4.86 23.54 -10.26
CA ILE A 418 -3.55 23.97 -9.75
C ILE A 418 -3.05 22.87 -8.81
N LEU A 419 -1.94 22.24 -9.18
CA LEU A 419 -1.33 21.17 -8.42
C LEU A 419 0.17 21.45 -8.25
N TRP A 420 0.70 21.09 -7.08
CA TRP A 420 2.14 20.92 -6.88
C TRP A 420 2.39 19.81 -5.86
N ALA A 421 3.58 19.21 -5.93
CA ALA A 421 3.97 18.16 -5.00
C ALA A 421 5.21 18.55 -4.19
N GLU A 422 5.25 18.08 -2.96
CA GLU A 422 6.42 18.18 -2.10
C GLU A 422 6.85 16.79 -1.63
N VAL A 423 8.13 16.50 -1.75
CA VAL A 423 8.73 15.28 -1.21
C VAL A 423 9.67 15.64 -0.08
N HIS A 424 9.23 15.37 1.15
CA HIS A 424 10.03 15.57 2.35
C HIS A 424 10.80 14.29 2.63
N THR A 425 12.13 14.38 2.63
CA THR A 425 12.99 13.18 2.67
C THR A 425 13.18 12.59 4.08
N GLY A 426 12.58 13.16 5.12
CA GLY A 426 12.67 12.69 6.50
C GLY A 426 14.00 13.02 7.17
N ASP A 427 14.24 12.49 8.37
CA ASP A 427 15.45 12.75 9.17
C ASP A 427 16.72 12.21 8.47
N PRO A 428 17.66 13.07 8.02
CA PRO A 428 18.88 12.65 7.35
C PRO A 428 19.79 11.76 8.21
N ALA A 429 19.79 11.95 9.53
CA ALA A 429 20.69 11.26 10.47
C ALA A 429 20.26 9.82 10.76
N ARG A 430 18.96 9.52 10.64
CA ARG A 430 18.38 8.21 10.94
C ARG A 430 17.72 7.54 9.73
N ARG A 431 17.85 8.13 8.54
CA ARG A 431 17.25 7.66 7.26
C ARG A 431 17.57 6.20 6.90
N TYR A 432 18.68 5.65 7.40
CA TYR A 432 19.13 4.27 7.16
C TYR A 432 19.00 3.34 8.37
N ASP A 433 18.58 3.87 9.52
CA ASP A 433 18.41 3.06 10.72
C ASP A 433 17.04 2.38 10.68
N ALA A 434 16.98 1.23 10.01
CA ALA A 434 15.76 0.45 9.83
C ALA A 434 15.22 -0.18 11.14
N GLY A 435 15.75 0.20 12.31
CA GLY A 435 15.43 -0.41 13.60
C GLY A 435 15.02 0.57 14.70
N SER A 436 15.44 1.84 14.68
CA SER A 436 14.93 2.83 15.62
C SER A 436 13.58 3.31 15.11
N GLY A 437 12.50 2.71 15.60
CA GLY A 437 11.14 3.11 15.24
C GLY A 437 10.94 4.63 15.26
N GLU A 438 11.74 5.37 16.04
CA GLU A 438 11.81 6.82 16.24
C GLU A 438 11.99 7.75 15.03
N ALA A 439 12.51 7.28 13.89
CA ALA A 439 12.85 8.17 12.77
C ALA A 439 11.62 8.75 12.04
N VAL A 440 11.64 10.05 11.74
CA VAL A 440 10.67 10.66 10.80
C VAL A 440 11.00 10.20 9.39
N ARG A 441 10.01 9.57 8.74
CA ARG A 441 10.18 8.89 7.44
C ARG A 441 9.78 9.82 6.28
N PRO A 442 10.25 9.53 5.05
CA PRO A 442 9.92 10.33 3.90
C PRO A 442 8.43 10.29 3.55
N VAL A 443 7.90 11.42 3.09
CA VAL A 443 6.52 11.51 2.57
C VAL A 443 6.47 12.29 1.27
N VAL A 444 5.48 11.99 0.44
CA VAL A 444 5.04 12.86 -0.66
C VAL A 444 3.71 13.51 -0.27
N THR A 445 3.59 14.82 -0.45
CA THR A 445 2.35 15.57 -0.26
C THR A 445 1.95 16.18 -1.60
N LEU A 446 0.71 15.95 -2.04
CA LEU A 446 0.12 16.63 -3.20
C LEU A 446 -0.77 17.73 -2.67
N TRP A 447 -0.61 18.92 -3.24
CA TRP A 447 -1.33 20.11 -2.84
C TRP A 447 -2.14 20.66 -4.00
N THR A 448 -3.19 21.40 -3.65
CA THR A 448 -3.97 22.23 -4.56
C THR A 448 -4.31 23.57 -3.91
N MET A 449 -4.95 24.47 -4.66
CA MET A 449 -5.46 25.75 -4.15
C MET A 449 -6.98 25.70 -4.06
N ASP A 450 -7.52 26.03 -2.90
CA ASP A 450 -8.94 26.34 -2.69
C ASP A 450 -9.08 27.85 -2.48
N GLY A 451 -9.46 28.56 -3.54
CA GLY A 451 -9.27 30.01 -3.60
C GLY A 451 -7.80 30.39 -3.41
N ASP A 452 -7.50 31.14 -2.35
CA ASP A 452 -6.13 31.56 -1.99
C ASP A 452 -5.46 30.63 -0.96
N ASP A 453 -6.18 29.61 -0.47
CA ASP A 453 -5.69 28.73 0.61
C ASP A 453 -5.12 27.42 0.05
N PRO A 454 -3.90 27.03 0.43
CA PRO A 454 -3.35 25.73 0.06
C PRO A 454 -4.06 24.61 0.81
N VAL A 455 -4.45 23.56 0.09
CA VAL A 455 -5.10 22.35 0.63
C VAL A 455 -4.24 21.14 0.28
N ALA A 456 -3.86 20.34 1.28
CA ALA A 456 -3.16 19.08 1.04
C ALA A 456 -4.17 17.98 0.73
N LEU A 457 -4.12 17.44 -0.49
CA LEU A 457 -5.01 16.37 -0.93
C LEU A 457 -4.61 15.02 -0.33
N ILE A 458 -3.30 14.74 -0.31
CA ILE A 458 -2.72 13.50 0.22
C ILE A 458 -1.40 13.77 0.93
N ARG A 459 -1.03 12.88 1.86
CA ARG A 459 0.30 12.80 2.46
C ARG A 459 0.69 11.33 2.64
N TRP A 460 1.40 10.77 1.67
CA TRP A 460 1.71 9.34 1.64
C TRP A 460 3.15 9.03 2.06
N PRO A 461 3.39 7.92 2.79
CA PRO A 461 4.74 7.43 3.03
C PRO A 461 5.43 7.11 1.70
N THR A 462 6.71 7.47 1.59
CA THR A 462 7.53 7.14 0.41
C THR A 462 8.95 6.75 0.77
N THR A 463 9.74 6.36 -0.24
CA THR A 463 11.15 6.04 -0.09
C THR A 463 12.05 7.14 -0.60
N VAL A 464 13.29 7.09 -0.14
CA VAL A 464 14.40 7.89 -0.64
C VAL A 464 15.62 7.01 -0.82
N GLY A 465 16.62 7.56 -1.52
CA GLY A 465 17.86 6.91 -1.86
C GLY A 465 18.65 6.37 -0.67
N GLY A 466 19.35 5.25 -0.88
CA GLY A 466 20.22 4.63 0.11
C GLY A 466 21.30 3.73 -0.48
N PHE A 467 21.92 2.92 0.37
CA PHE A 467 22.97 1.99 -0.04
C PHE A 467 22.39 0.76 -0.72
N LYS A 468 22.90 0.43 -1.91
CA LYS A 468 22.48 -0.70 -2.74
C LYS A 468 23.69 -1.35 -3.40
N GLU A 469 23.54 -2.60 -3.84
CA GLU A 469 24.58 -3.27 -4.64
C GLU A 469 24.59 -2.73 -6.08
N ALA A 470 25.78 -2.49 -6.62
CA ALA A 470 25.99 -2.05 -7.99
C ALA A 470 27.31 -2.60 -8.54
N LYS A 471 27.39 -2.82 -9.85
CA LYS A 471 28.65 -3.11 -10.55
C LYS A 471 29.46 -1.83 -10.72
N ASN A 472 30.74 -1.90 -10.39
CA ASN A 472 31.71 -0.85 -10.72
C ASN A 472 32.17 -0.97 -12.19
N SER A 473 33.03 -0.06 -12.65
CA SER A 473 33.57 -0.06 -14.02
C SER A 473 34.39 -1.30 -14.37
N ALA A 474 34.90 -2.03 -13.38
CA ALA A 474 35.60 -3.30 -13.54
C ALA A 474 34.66 -4.52 -13.48
N GLY A 475 33.35 -4.31 -13.31
CA GLY A 475 32.32 -5.36 -13.29
C GLY A 475 32.12 -6.06 -11.95
N HIS A 476 32.79 -5.62 -10.88
CA HIS A 476 32.63 -6.17 -9.53
C HIS A 476 31.45 -5.55 -8.79
N ASN A 477 30.68 -6.35 -8.05
CA ASN A 477 29.62 -5.87 -7.16
C ASN A 477 30.24 -5.10 -5.98
N VAL A 478 29.75 -3.89 -5.75
CA VAL A 478 30.13 -3.00 -4.64
C VAL A 478 28.88 -2.40 -4.02
N THR A 479 28.92 -2.12 -2.72
CA THR A 479 27.89 -1.30 -2.07
C THR A 479 28.10 0.16 -2.45
N ARG A 480 27.11 0.76 -3.12
CA ARG A 480 27.13 2.16 -3.57
C ARG A 480 25.93 2.91 -2.98
N HIS A 481 26.15 4.16 -2.62
CA HIS A 481 25.07 5.07 -2.24
C HIS A 481 24.39 5.66 -3.48
N PHE A 482 23.07 5.60 -3.52
CA PHE A 482 22.23 6.22 -4.54
C PHE A 482 21.39 7.31 -3.86
N PRO A 483 21.69 8.61 -4.04
CA PRO A 483 20.94 9.68 -3.37
C PRO A 483 19.57 9.92 -4.02
N SER A 484 18.65 10.51 -3.26
CA SER A 484 17.51 11.26 -3.83
C SER A 484 17.94 12.73 -3.91
N PRO A 485 18.21 13.27 -5.11
CA PRO A 485 18.62 14.67 -5.25
C PRO A 485 17.51 15.61 -4.78
N THR A 486 17.88 16.65 -4.04
CA THR A 486 16.97 17.70 -3.57
C THR A 486 16.85 18.83 -4.59
N GLY A 487 15.80 19.64 -4.46
CA GLY A 487 15.56 20.81 -5.30
C GLY A 487 14.30 20.70 -6.16
N ARG A 488 14.26 21.51 -7.22
CA ARG A 488 13.10 21.70 -8.10
C ARG A 488 13.10 20.70 -9.26
N PHE A 489 11.95 20.07 -9.44
CA PHE A 489 11.63 19.13 -10.51
C PHE A 489 10.21 19.44 -11.03
N VAL A 490 9.81 18.75 -12.08
CA VAL A 490 8.43 18.71 -12.56
C VAL A 490 7.99 17.27 -12.84
N TRP A 491 6.69 17.03 -12.73
CA TRP A 491 6.03 15.88 -13.32
C TRP A 491 5.40 16.30 -14.64
N LYS A 492 6.09 15.94 -15.72
CA LYS A 492 5.63 16.15 -17.10
C LYS A 492 5.18 14.83 -17.73
N ASP A 493 5.94 13.76 -17.53
CA ASP A 493 5.63 12.46 -18.13
C ASP A 493 5.08 11.46 -17.11
N VAL A 494 3.93 10.89 -17.45
CA VAL A 494 3.29 9.76 -16.78
C VAL A 494 3.37 8.54 -17.70
N VAL A 495 3.82 7.41 -17.16
CA VAL A 495 3.99 6.15 -17.89
C VAL A 495 3.17 5.06 -17.23
N ALA A 496 2.19 4.53 -17.95
CA ALA A 496 1.44 3.35 -17.57
C ALA A 496 2.19 2.09 -18.03
N SER A 497 2.08 1.00 -17.25
CA SER A 497 2.74 -0.27 -17.57
C SER A 497 4.24 -0.11 -17.88
N PRO A 498 5.03 0.58 -17.03
CA PRO A 498 6.42 0.90 -17.35
C PRO A 498 7.31 -0.35 -17.37
N ALA A 499 8.23 -0.40 -18.34
CA ALA A 499 9.33 -1.35 -18.33
C ALA A 499 10.60 -0.74 -17.70
N TRP A 500 11.31 -1.52 -16.89
CA TRP A 500 12.59 -1.11 -16.32
C TRP A 500 13.76 -1.52 -17.21
N LEU A 501 14.37 -0.51 -17.84
CA LEU A 501 15.56 -0.71 -18.67
C LEU A 501 16.81 -0.74 -17.77
N ALA A 502 17.13 -1.92 -17.24
CA ALA A 502 18.17 -2.11 -16.24
C ALA A 502 19.55 -1.57 -16.70
N PRO A 503 20.13 -0.57 -16.00
CA PRO A 503 21.42 0.01 -16.37
C PRO A 503 22.56 -1.02 -16.42
N PRO A 504 23.64 -0.78 -17.19
CA PRO A 504 24.80 -1.68 -17.23
C PRO A 504 25.44 -1.93 -15.86
N SER A 505 25.28 -0.98 -14.92
CA SER A 505 25.73 -1.10 -13.53
C SER A 505 24.89 -2.03 -12.66
N THR A 506 23.71 -2.49 -13.09
CA THR A 506 22.91 -3.45 -12.30
C THR A 506 23.66 -4.78 -12.19
N PRO A 507 23.78 -5.41 -11.01
CA PRO A 507 24.33 -6.77 -10.91
C PRO A 507 23.49 -7.81 -11.68
N ASP A 508 24.12 -8.82 -12.28
CA ASP A 508 23.38 -9.82 -13.07
C ASP A 508 22.47 -10.69 -12.19
N GLU A 509 22.88 -10.94 -10.94
CA GLU A 509 22.10 -11.69 -9.94
C GLU A 509 20.74 -11.04 -9.61
N VAL A 510 20.66 -9.70 -9.67
CA VAL A 510 19.39 -8.97 -9.48
C VAL A 510 18.39 -9.28 -10.60
N LEU A 511 18.88 -9.64 -11.78
CA LEU A 511 18.07 -9.99 -12.95
C LEU A 511 17.72 -11.47 -13.02
N THR A 512 17.97 -12.23 -11.94
CA THR A 512 17.67 -13.66 -11.86
C THR A 512 16.68 -13.98 -10.75
N LEU A 513 15.85 -15.00 -10.97
CA LEU A 513 15.02 -15.64 -9.96
C LEU A 513 15.51 -17.07 -9.74
N GLY A 514 15.58 -17.51 -8.48
CA GLY A 514 16.12 -18.82 -8.09
C GLY A 514 17.50 -18.73 -7.44
N GLN A 515 18.13 -19.87 -7.18
CA GLN A 515 19.43 -19.96 -6.51
C GLN A 515 20.35 -20.99 -7.17
N GLY A 516 21.66 -20.71 -7.12
CA GLY A 516 22.68 -21.62 -7.63
C GLY A 516 22.53 -21.88 -9.13
N SER A 517 22.54 -23.14 -9.54
CA SER A 517 22.39 -23.54 -10.95
C SER A 517 20.94 -23.58 -11.43
N ASN A 518 19.95 -23.46 -10.52
CA ASN A 518 18.52 -23.48 -10.83
C ASN A 518 17.97 -22.04 -10.77
N TRP A 519 18.28 -21.26 -11.79
CA TRP A 519 17.83 -19.88 -11.94
C TRP A 519 17.17 -19.66 -13.31
N ARG A 520 16.26 -18.69 -13.38
CA ARG A 520 15.65 -18.16 -14.60
C ARG A 520 15.79 -16.64 -14.68
N PRO A 521 15.77 -16.03 -15.87
CA PRO A 521 15.69 -14.58 -16.00
C PRO A 521 14.46 -14.03 -15.29
N ASN A 522 14.62 -12.88 -14.65
CA ASN A 522 13.55 -12.17 -13.96
C ASN A 522 12.87 -11.19 -14.94
N HIS A 523 12.03 -11.73 -15.83
CA HIS A 523 11.24 -10.91 -16.75
C HIS A 523 10.23 -10.03 -16.00
N ASP A 524 9.70 -10.52 -14.87
CA ASP A 524 8.74 -9.82 -14.02
C ASP A 524 9.29 -8.48 -13.52
N LEU A 525 10.58 -8.45 -13.13
CA LEU A 525 11.28 -7.22 -12.71
C LEU A 525 11.49 -6.21 -13.85
N ILE A 526 11.63 -6.69 -15.08
CA ILE A 526 11.77 -5.81 -16.27
C ILE A 526 10.40 -5.24 -16.65
N GLY A 527 9.33 -6.03 -16.53
CA GLY A 527 7.99 -5.60 -16.91
C GLY A 527 7.76 -5.58 -18.43
N PRO A 528 6.62 -5.05 -18.87
CA PRO A 528 5.61 -4.36 -18.07
C PRO A 528 4.88 -5.29 -17.09
N GLY A 529 4.45 -4.75 -15.93
CA GLY A 529 3.56 -5.46 -15.01
C GLY A 529 3.70 -5.05 -13.56
N TYR A 530 2.81 -5.56 -12.69
CA TYR A 530 2.77 -5.13 -11.29
C TYR A 530 4.05 -5.43 -10.52
N GLU A 531 4.82 -6.45 -10.91
CA GLU A 531 6.11 -6.85 -10.34
C GLU A 531 7.32 -6.11 -10.90
N SER A 532 7.11 -5.29 -11.93
CA SER A 532 8.15 -4.45 -12.51
C SER A 532 8.87 -3.66 -11.42
N ALA A 533 10.15 -3.33 -11.64
CA ALA A 533 10.87 -2.44 -10.74
C ALA A 533 10.16 -1.08 -10.56
N TYR A 534 9.30 -0.71 -11.52
CA TYR A 534 8.45 0.47 -11.49
C TYR A 534 6.96 0.20 -11.20
N GLY A 535 6.57 -1.06 -11.02
CA GLY A 535 5.18 -1.46 -10.81
C GLY A 535 4.28 -1.09 -12.00
N LEU A 536 3.03 -0.76 -11.71
CA LEU A 536 2.00 -0.47 -12.71
C LEU A 536 2.02 0.95 -13.29
N ALA A 537 2.63 1.89 -12.58
CA ALA A 537 2.65 3.30 -12.97
C ALA A 537 3.94 3.98 -12.50
N MET A 538 4.45 4.88 -13.33
CA MET A 538 5.64 5.68 -13.07
C MET A 538 5.39 7.13 -13.50
N ILE A 539 5.85 8.08 -12.68
CA ILE A 539 5.85 9.52 -12.98
C ILE A 539 7.31 9.98 -12.91
N ILE A 540 7.79 10.60 -13.98
CA ILE A 540 9.20 10.99 -14.12
C ILE A 540 9.41 12.34 -13.42
N HIS A 541 10.46 12.45 -12.59
CA HIS A 541 10.91 13.73 -12.05
C HIS A 541 11.94 14.31 -13.01
N GLU A 542 11.53 15.31 -13.77
CA GLU A 542 12.39 15.99 -14.72
C GLU A 542 12.92 17.28 -14.14
N LYS A 543 14.19 17.59 -14.40
CA LYS A 543 14.79 18.85 -13.99
C LYS A 543 14.64 19.88 -15.12
N PRO A 544 13.89 20.98 -14.92
CA PRO A 544 13.81 22.04 -15.91
C PRO A 544 15.16 22.74 -16.03
N ARG A 545 15.56 23.06 -17.26
CA ARG A 545 16.78 23.78 -17.62
C ARG A 545 16.44 24.84 -18.66
N GLN A 546 16.66 26.10 -18.33
CA GLN A 546 16.58 27.17 -19.34
C GLN A 546 17.75 27.04 -20.32
N VAL A 547 17.42 27.17 -21.60
CA VAL A 547 18.34 27.13 -22.74
C VAL A 547 18.09 28.38 -23.56
N ASP A 548 19.07 29.27 -23.55
CA ASP A 548 19.03 30.49 -24.34
C ASP A 548 19.26 30.16 -25.82
N GLY A 549 18.31 30.52 -26.67
CA GLY A 549 18.42 30.42 -28.11
C GLY A 549 19.36 31.48 -28.69
N GLU A 550 19.89 31.21 -29.88
CA GLU A 550 20.78 32.15 -30.60
C GLU A 550 20.08 33.48 -30.93
N ASP A 551 18.75 33.48 -31.01
CA ASP A 551 17.90 34.64 -31.28
C ASP A 551 17.51 35.43 -30.01
N GLY A 552 18.01 35.03 -28.83
CA GLY A 552 17.70 35.65 -27.54
C GLY A 552 16.39 35.18 -26.89
N GLU A 553 15.69 34.22 -27.50
CA GLU A 553 14.51 33.56 -26.94
C GLU A 553 14.95 32.38 -26.05
N SER A 554 14.55 32.37 -24.78
CA SER A 554 14.89 31.30 -23.84
C SER A 554 13.81 30.21 -23.88
N THR A 555 14.23 28.95 -24.03
CA THR A 555 13.34 27.77 -24.02
C THR A 555 13.63 26.91 -22.80
N THR A 556 12.64 26.17 -22.30
CA THR A 556 12.85 25.22 -21.20
C THR A 556 13.04 23.81 -21.75
N ASP A 557 14.21 23.26 -21.50
CA ASP A 557 14.55 21.85 -21.73
C ASP A 557 14.34 21.04 -20.44
N TYR A 558 14.01 19.75 -20.57
CA TYR A 558 13.69 18.90 -19.43
C TYR A 558 14.66 17.72 -19.38
N LEU A 559 15.31 17.53 -18.23
CA LEU A 559 16.35 16.52 -18.05
C LEU A 559 15.90 15.42 -17.09
N ASP A 560 15.72 14.18 -17.58
CA ASP A 560 15.50 13.00 -16.74
C ASP A 560 16.77 12.72 -15.90
N GLN A 561 16.62 12.83 -14.57
CA GLN A 561 17.71 12.62 -13.62
C GLN A 561 17.82 11.19 -13.09
N GLY A 562 16.98 10.27 -13.54
CA GLY A 562 16.97 8.95 -12.92
C GLY A 562 15.99 8.81 -11.75
N ILE A 563 15.10 9.78 -11.49
CA ILE A 563 14.29 9.85 -10.26
C ILE A 563 12.80 9.89 -10.55
N ARG A 564 12.05 8.95 -9.96
CA ARG A 564 10.67 8.61 -10.35
C ARG A 564 9.81 8.51 -9.11
N SER A 565 8.54 8.92 -9.19
CA SER A 565 7.49 8.43 -8.29
C SER A 565 6.84 7.20 -8.93
N HIS A 566 6.84 6.04 -8.28
CA HIS A 566 6.39 4.81 -8.94
C HIS A 566 5.87 3.74 -7.97
N GLY A 567 5.11 2.78 -8.51
CA GLY A 567 4.62 1.63 -7.76
C GLY A 567 5.73 0.62 -7.39
N SER A 568 5.53 -0.16 -6.33
CA SER A 568 6.47 -1.20 -5.92
C SER A 568 5.77 -2.37 -5.23
N VAL A 569 6.14 -3.60 -5.62
CA VAL A 569 5.74 -4.83 -4.88
C VAL A 569 6.49 -5.01 -3.56
N SER A 570 7.59 -4.28 -3.36
CA SER A 570 8.36 -4.30 -2.12
C SER A 570 7.78 -3.32 -1.11
N TYR A 571 6.57 -3.58 -0.62
CA TYR A 571 5.83 -2.70 0.30
C TYR A 571 6.60 -2.39 1.60
N HIS A 572 7.35 -3.36 2.13
CA HIS A 572 8.19 -3.11 3.30
C HIS A 572 9.27 -2.05 3.07
N SER A 573 9.68 -1.84 1.82
CA SER A 573 10.65 -0.79 1.50
C SER A 573 10.07 0.60 1.73
N ILE A 574 8.76 0.78 1.56
CA ILE A 574 8.04 2.04 1.77
C ILE A 574 8.06 2.40 3.26
N THR A 575 7.63 1.46 4.10
CA THR A 575 7.52 1.69 5.55
C THR A 575 8.88 1.68 6.27
N HIS A 576 9.81 0.82 5.85
CA HIS A 576 11.05 0.57 6.62
C HIS A 576 12.36 0.63 5.81
N GLY A 577 12.29 0.72 4.47
CA GLY A 577 13.47 0.60 3.61
C GLY A 577 13.92 1.89 2.92
N SER A 578 14.75 1.70 1.91
CA SER A 578 15.30 2.73 1.00
C SER A 578 15.24 2.25 -0.45
N SER A 579 15.40 3.17 -1.40
CA SER A 579 15.38 2.91 -2.85
C SER A 579 16.73 3.23 -3.51
N HIS A 580 16.78 3.20 -4.85
CA HIS A 580 17.88 3.72 -5.67
C HIS A 580 17.77 5.23 -5.93
N GLY A 581 17.06 5.97 -5.08
CA GLY A 581 16.81 7.42 -5.23
C GLY A 581 15.36 7.75 -5.57
N CYS A 582 14.58 6.77 -6.06
CA CYS A 582 13.17 6.95 -6.42
C CYS A 582 12.22 6.98 -5.21
N HIS A 583 11.04 7.55 -5.43
CA HIS A 583 9.95 7.70 -4.48
C HIS A 583 8.91 6.59 -4.70
N ARG A 584 9.05 5.50 -3.97
CA ARG A 584 8.16 4.34 -4.12
C ARG A 584 6.85 4.57 -3.38
N LEU A 585 5.77 4.16 -4.03
CA LEU A 585 4.41 4.11 -3.49
C LEU A 585 3.90 2.67 -3.56
N TYR A 586 2.82 2.38 -2.83
CA TYR A 586 2.05 1.16 -3.09
C TYR A 586 1.51 1.23 -4.52
N ASN A 587 1.48 0.10 -5.23
CA ASN A 587 1.12 0.10 -6.67
C ASN A 587 -0.25 0.75 -6.93
N HIS A 588 -1.27 0.41 -6.15
CA HIS A 588 -2.61 1.00 -6.31
C HIS A 588 -2.59 2.52 -6.08
N LEU A 589 -1.85 3.04 -5.10
CA LEU A 589 -1.69 4.49 -4.90
C LEU A 589 -0.93 5.17 -6.03
N ALA A 590 0.08 4.51 -6.61
CA ALA A 590 0.78 5.02 -7.79
C ALA A 590 -0.15 5.12 -9.01
N VAL A 591 -1.00 4.11 -9.21
CA VAL A 591 -2.03 4.12 -10.26
C VAL A 591 -3.04 5.23 -10.02
N ARG A 592 -3.53 5.41 -8.79
CA ARG A 592 -4.45 6.51 -8.43
C ARG A 592 -3.84 7.89 -8.68
N LEU A 593 -2.60 8.12 -8.25
CA LEU A 593 -1.93 9.40 -8.49
C LEU A 593 -1.73 9.66 -9.99
N ALA A 594 -1.24 8.67 -10.74
CA ALA A 594 -1.06 8.79 -12.18
C ALA A 594 -2.40 9.02 -12.90
N GLY A 595 -3.44 8.28 -12.54
CA GLY A 595 -4.80 8.45 -13.06
C GLY A 595 -5.39 9.82 -12.72
N HIS A 596 -5.23 10.29 -11.48
CA HIS A 596 -5.66 11.61 -11.05
C HIS A 596 -4.98 12.72 -11.88
N LEU A 597 -3.67 12.63 -12.12
CA LEU A 597 -2.96 13.59 -12.97
C LEU A 597 -3.48 13.57 -14.41
N VAL A 598 -3.68 12.39 -15.01
CA VAL A 598 -4.19 12.26 -16.38
C VAL A 598 -5.64 12.76 -16.49
N ALA A 599 -6.46 12.56 -15.46
CA ALA A 599 -7.85 13.00 -15.43
C ALA A 599 -8.01 14.52 -15.23
N HIS A 600 -7.11 15.17 -14.47
CA HIS A 600 -7.27 16.57 -14.06
C HIS A 600 -6.24 17.53 -14.65
N ARG A 601 -5.37 17.03 -15.54
CA ARG A 601 -4.40 17.85 -16.28
C ARG A 601 -4.53 17.60 -17.77
N GLN A 602 -4.54 18.67 -18.55
CA GLN A 602 -4.42 18.58 -20.00
C GLN A 602 -3.17 17.79 -20.38
N HIS A 603 -3.33 16.80 -21.25
CA HIS A 603 -2.26 15.89 -21.62
C HIS A 603 -2.36 15.46 -23.08
N VAL A 604 -1.24 15.01 -23.63
CA VAL A 604 -1.15 14.36 -24.94
C VAL A 604 -0.83 12.88 -24.72
N ARG A 605 -1.58 12.01 -25.40
CA ARG A 605 -1.31 10.57 -25.42
C ARG A 605 -0.32 10.27 -26.54
N HIS A 606 0.86 9.76 -26.19
CA HIS A 606 1.85 9.28 -27.16
C HIS A 606 1.66 7.79 -27.47
N GLY A 607 1.00 7.07 -26.56
CA GLY A 607 0.78 5.64 -26.67
C GLY A 607 1.97 4.83 -26.17
N ASN A 608 1.97 3.54 -26.52
CA ASN A 608 3.04 2.61 -26.25
C ASN A 608 4.31 3.00 -27.01
N GLU A 609 5.36 3.35 -26.27
CA GLU A 609 6.66 3.66 -26.82
C GLU A 609 7.49 2.39 -27.03
N GLU A 610 7.84 2.12 -28.28
CA GLU A 610 8.71 1.01 -28.65
C GLU A 610 10.15 1.27 -28.22
N VAL A 611 10.81 0.24 -27.67
CA VAL A 611 12.23 0.26 -27.36
C VAL A 611 12.87 -1.04 -27.83
N ARG A 612 14.20 -1.06 -28.00
CA ARG A 612 14.95 -2.30 -28.23
C ARG A 612 15.97 -2.48 -27.13
N PHE A 613 15.50 -2.95 -25.98
CA PHE A 613 16.38 -3.27 -24.87
C PHE A 613 16.72 -4.77 -24.89
N HIS A 614 18.00 -5.07 -24.79
CA HIS A 614 18.50 -6.45 -24.72
C HIS A 614 19.72 -6.51 -23.81
N ARG A 615 19.76 -7.50 -22.92
CA ARG A 615 20.87 -7.72 -22.00
C ARG A 615 21.12 -9.20 -21.76
N VAL A 616 22.39 -9.58 -21.89
CA VAL A 616 22.87 -10.93 -21.55
C VAL A 616 23.25 -11.00 -20.07
N ILE A 617 22.53 -11.84 -19.32
CA ILE A 617 22.80 -12.17 -17.92
C ILE A 617 23.86 -13.27 -17.86
N ARG A 618 24.85 -13.12 -16.96
CA ARG A 618 25.85 -14.16 -16.67
C ARG A 618 25.78 -14.53 -15.19
N HIS A 619 25.26 -15.71 -14.86
CA HIS A 619 25.11 -16.16 -13.48
C HIS A 619 25.34 -17.67 -13.35
N ALA A 620 26.08 -18.09 -12.33
CA ALA A 620 26.41 -19.50 -12.05
C ALA A 620 26.94 -20.30 -13.26
N GLY A 621 27.78 -19.68 -14.10
CA GLY A 621 28.36 -20.31 -15.30
C GLY A 621 27.40 -20.51 -16.47
N LYS A 622 26.16 -20.00 -16.37
CA LYS A 622 25.15 -20.01 -17.43
C LYS A 622 24.89 -18.60 -17.96
N THR A 623 24.32 -18.52 -19.15
CA THR A 623 23.86 -17.29 -19.76
C THR A 623 22.38 -17.37 -20.12
N ALA A 624 21.68 -16.26 -19.98
CA ALA A 624 20.31 -16.10 -20.48
C ALA A 624 20.08 -14.62 -20.83
N ASP A 625 19.03 -14.35 -21.58
CA ASP A 625 18.73 -13.01 -22.07
C ASP A 625 17.49 -12.42 -21.39
N VAL A 626 17.51 -11.11 -21.17
CA VAL A 626 16.33 -10.31 -20.87
C VAL A 626 16.19 -9.22 -21.92
N SER A 627 14.96 -8.98 -22.35
CA SER A 627 14.62 -7.96 -23.32
C SER A 627 13.35 -7.23 -22.92
N ALA A 628 13.19 -6.03 -23.47
CA ALA A 628 11.95 -5.28 -23.43
C ALA A 628 11.77 -4.58 -24.78
N ASP A 629 10.57 -4.72 -25.35
CA ASP A 629 10.21 -4.14 -26.64
C ASP A 629 9.33 -2.88 -26.49
N SER A 630 8.91 -2.59 -25.25
CA SER A 630 8.13 -1.42 -24.87
C SER A 630 8.77 -0.74 -23.66
N ARG A 631 8.72 0.59 -23.62
CA ARG A 631 9.06 1.40 -22.44
C ARG A 631 7.85 1.63 -21.53
N GLY A 632 6.64 1.40 -22.04
CA GLY A 632 5.35 1.67 -21.40
C GLY A 632 4.48 2.58 -22.28
N TYR A 633 3.28 2.90 -21.79
CA TYR A 633 2.33 3.79 -22.46
C TYR A 633 2.43 5.21 -21.90
N PHE A 634 2.74 6.18 -22.74
CA PHE A 634 3.12 7.54 -22.34
C PHE A 634 1.98 8.56 -22.43
N TYR A 635 1.89 9.38 -21.39
CA TYR A 635 1.06 10.58 -21.29
C TYR A 635 1.97 11.76 -20.96
N GLU A 636 1.96 12.78 -21.82
CA GLU A 636 2.70 14.03 -21.61
C GLU A 636 1.75 15.12 -21.10
N ILE A 637 1.91 15.51 -19.85
CA ILE A 637 1.16 16.59 -19.21
C ILE A 637 1.62 17.93 -19.80
N GLN A 638 0.69 18.68 -20.39
CA GLN A 638 0.98 19.92 -21.12
C GLN A 638 1.40 21.05 -20.18
N ASN A 639 0.79 21.10 -18.99
CA ASN A 639 1.17 21.99 -17.91
C ASN A 639 1.81 21.13 -16.80
N PRO A 640 3.15 20.97 -16.76
CA PRO A 640 3.79 20.07 -15.80
C PRO A 640 3.49 20.47 -14.35
N VAL A 641 3.33 19.47 -13.47
CA VAL A 641 3.11 19.70 -12.04
C VAL A 641 4.45 19.99 -11.38
N PRO A 642 4.65 21.14 -10.71
CA PRO A 642 5.89 21.42 -10.00
C PRO A 642 6.11 20.46 -8.84
N VAL A 643 7.37 20.09 -8.61
CA VAL A 643 7.76 19.18 -7.54
C VAL A 643 8.96 19.74 -6.81
N LEU A 644 8.87 19.81 -5.47
CA LEU A 644 9.97 20.25 -4.62
C LEU A 644 10.42 19.10 -3.71
N VAL A 645 11.68 18.69 -3.82
CA VAL A 645 12.27 17.66 -2.98
C VAL A 645 13.09 18.34 -1.86
N LEU A 646 12.65 18.17 -0.62
CA LEU A 646 13.13 18.87 0.57
C LEU A 646 13.81 17.92 1.57
N GLU A 647 14.78 18.45 2.31
CA GLU A 647 15.35 17.75 3.47
C GLU A 647 14.50 17.98 4.72
N GLY A 648 14.34 16.95 5.56
CA GLY A 648 13.68 17.09 6.86
C GLY A 648 12.19 16.75 6.87
N ARG A 649 11.45 17.48 7.72
CA ARG A 649 10.05 17.20 8.10
C ARG A 649 9.06 18.06 7.32
N ALA A 650 7.84 17.57 7.16
CA ALA A 650 6.75 18.27 6.51
C ALA A 650 5.96 19.11 7.53
N GLU A 651 6.37 20.37 7.74
CA GLU A 651 5.72 21.30 8.71
C GLU A 651 4.56 22.12 8.10
N GLY A 652 4.46 22.16 6.77
CA GLY A 652 3.49 22.93 5.98
C GLY A 652 3.95 23.02 4.52
N PRO A 653 3.18 23.68 3.62
CA PRO A 653 3.70 23.99 2.29
C PRO A 653 4.91 24.92 2.43
N SER A 654 5.93 24.76 1.59
CA SER A 654 7.14 25.60 1.68
C SER A 654 6.88 27.05 1.25
N ASP A 655 7.49 28.01 1.97
CA ASP A 655 7.46 29.46 1.64
C ASP A 655 8.06 29.77 0.26
N GLU A 656 8.96 28.90 -0.21
CA GLU A 656 9.32 28.84 -1.62
C GLU A 656 8.23 28.04 -2.34
N PRO A 657 7.27 28.66 -3.03
CA PRO A 657 6.36 27.87 -3.83
C PRO A 657 7.18 27.05 -4.82
N ALA A 658 6.85 25.77 -4.95
CA ALA A 658 7.30 24.97 -6.08
C ALA A 658 6.85 25.63 -7.40
N MET A 659 5.77 26.43 -7.35
CA MET A 659 5.32 27.28 -8.45
C MET A 659 6.37 28.34 -8.76
N ASP A 660 7.06 28.15 -9.87
CA ASP A 660 7.73 29.23 -10.58
C ASP A 660 6.68 30.32 -10.87
N GLU A 661 7.07 31.59 -10.78
CA GLU A 661 6.18 32.72 -11.10
C GLU A 661 5.71 32.64 -12.57
N ALA A 662 6.47 31.94 -13.41
CA ALA A 662 6.15 31.59 -14.79
C ALA A 662 5.05 30.51 -14.97
N LEU A 663 4.68 29.78 -13.91
CA LEU A 663 3.65 28.72 -13.91
C LEU A 663 2.39 29.12 -13.14
N ARG A 664 2.33 30.35 -12.61
CA ARG A 664 1.07 30.93 -12.13
C ARG A 664 0.21 31.27 -13.35
N PRO A 665 -1.04 30.75 -13.47
CA PRO A 665 -1.95 31.28 -14.47
C PRO A 665 -2.09 32.79 -14.22
N SER A 666 -1.94 33.59 -15.28
CA SER A 666 -2.24 35.01 -15.22
C SER A 666 -3.68 35.17 -14.75
N ALA A 667 -3.90 35.92 -13.68
CA ALA A 667 -5.23 36.21 -13.11
C ALA A 667 -6.13 37.06 -14.03
N GLU A 668 -5.86 37.07 -15.33
CA GLU A 668 -6.65 37.70 -16.38
C GLU A 668 -6.91 36.65 -17.46
N GLY A 669 -8.10 36.04 -17.38
CA GLY A 669 -8.66 35.10 -18.35
C GLY A 669 -10.16 34.98 -18.13
#